data_AF-A0A9C9X2K7-F1
#
_entry.id   AF-A0A9C9X2K7-F1
#
_cell.length_a   1.000
_cell.length_b   1.000
_cell.length_c   1.000
_cell.angle_alpha   90.00
_cell.angle_beta   90.00
_cell.angle_gamma   90.00
#
_symmetry.space_group_name_H-M   'P 1'
#
loop_
_entity.id
_entity.type
_entity.pdbx_description
1 polymer ?
#
loop_
_entity_poly.entity_id
_entity_poly.type
_entity_poly.pdbx_seq_one_letter_code
_entity_poly.pdbx_strand_id
1 'polypeptide(L)'
;MTTPEKITNLVERFDRNLDAYKRGTYNETMVRREFIDPLFKELGWDVDNQQGFAEAYKDVVHEDTIKVGSATKAPDYCFRIGGVRKFFLEAKKPSVNIREEFHPAYQLRRYAWSAKLPLSILTDFEEFAVYDCRIRPAPTDKPGKARILYLTFREYPQRWEEIVAIFSKEAVLKGAFDRYVESTRGKRGTAEVGGEFLREIESWRELLARNIALRNPRLSVRELNYAVQKTIDRIIFLRICEDRGIESYGQLQALSGGGRIYPRMMEIFYHADEKYNSGLFHFREEKLQHSHPDSLTSILTIDDKVLNTILSRLYYPDCPYEFSVMPVEILGNVYEQFLGKVIRLTAGHQAKIEEKPEVRKAGGVYYTPKYIVDYIVKHTVGRLVEGKSPRQIEKLRILDPACGSGSFLLGAFQYLLDYHRDYYEREIAEKGFLKRHQQRVYQGRGGQYLLTTAEKKRILLNNIYGVDIDSQAVEVTKLSLLLKVLENENQDTLARQLKLWRERALPDLGSNIKCGNSLIGSDFYEGEQLNLFDEEERRRINAFDWETEFPEIIQVRGFDAVIGNPPWGADFSELELIYLRSRNRDIIVRMIDSFMYFVYQFSIKLSKGGFYGMILPDVLLYQGDNSKLREYLLKNFRINITLNMGNVFNKVTRPACILVFEKSDARKNNITISDLSKEKDKENVLRNSPHFQSLKQGLISDLPNYLFITNNVNHYQIFSKTQKLGNILLGNLVDKDGIQRGVSPDLKKAFLIGSREIEQYNLEREKLKPVVTGGKQVKRFHIIEENIYLIYTTRHEDFRLIPNICRFIDKFKKEIKCKEVQQKKHPIYSLHRARDEKIFLKSPKILGVITGDKIIVTLDDKKLFATDGLYLFSLRGGIKIKENYVLGILNSKFITFLYRLLALEKGRVLAQVKPTILQKLPIHPIDFSDPADKARHDRMVQLV
;
A
#
# COMPACT_ATOMS: atom_id res chain seq x y z
N MET A 1 -36.73 -4.61 21.89
CA MET A 1 -37.85 -4.69 20.94
C MET A 1 -38.60 -5.97 21.20
N THR A 2 -39.92 -5.90 21.35
CA THR A 2 -40.78 -7.09 21.42
C THR A 2 -40.74 -7.87 20.11
N THR A 3 -40.74 -9.19 20.19
CA THR A 3 -40.81 -10.09 19.03
C THR A 3 -42.03 -9.75 18.16
N PRO A 4 -41.86 -9.58 16.83
CA PRO A 4 -42.97 -9.34 15.93
C PRO A 4 -44.00 -10.47 16.00
N GLU A 5 -45.28 -10.13 16.02
CA GLU A 5 -46.39 -11.10 16.07
C GLU A 5 -46.30 -12.13 14.93
N LYS A 6 -45.82 -11.71 13.74
CA LYS A 6 -45.58 -12.61 12.61
C LYS A 6 -44.56 -13.71 12.92
N ILE A 7 -43.51 -13.43 13.69
CA ILE A 7 -42.53 -14.45 14.09
C ILE A 7 -43.17 -15.43 15.06
N THR A 8 -43.94 -14.95 16.05
CA THR A 8 -44.71 -15.81 16.96
C THR A 8 -45.66 -16.72 16.17
N ASN A 9 -46.38 -16.17 15.19
CA ASN A 9 -47.27 -16.94 14.31
C ASN A 9 -46.54 -17.99 13.47
N LEU A 10 -45.35 -17.68 12.95
CA LEU A 10 -44.52 -18.65 12.22
C LEU A 10 -44.08 -19.81 13.13
N VAL A 11 -43.64 -19.50 14.35
CA VAL A 11 -43.24 -20.48 15.36
C VAL A 11 -44.41 -21.39 15.74
N GLU A 12 -45.57 -20.82 16.04
CA GLU A 12 -46.78 -21.59 16.37
C GLU A 12 -47.29 -22.44 15.19
N ARG A 13 -47.19 -21.93 13.95
CA ARG A 13 -47.56 -22.70 12.77
C ARG A 13 -46.59 -23.86 12.53
N PHE A 14 -45.31 -23.64 12.78
CA PHE A 14 -44.29 -24.68 12.67
C PHE A 14 -44.48 -25.77 13.73
N ASP A 15 -44.70 -25.39 14.99
CA ASP A 15 -44.90 -26.33 16.11
C ASP A 15 -46.11 -27.25 15.85
N ARG A 16 -47.23 -26.66 15.43
CA ARG A 16 -48.48 -27.39 15.13
C ARG A 16 -48.33 -28.47 14.06
N ASN A 17 -47.38 -28.31 13.15
CA ASN A 17 -47.21 -29.19 11.99
C ASN A 17 -45.85 -29.89 11.96
N LEU A 18 -45.09 -29.86 13.07
CA LEU A 18 -43.71 -30.35 13.16
C LEU A 18 -43.55 -31.79 12.65
N ASP A 19 -44.41 -32.69 13.13
CA ASP A 19 -44.38 -34.10 12.74
C ASP A 19 -44.66 -34.32 11.25
N ALA A 20 -45.45 -33.44 10.62
CA ALA A 20 -45.74 -33.52 9.19
C ALA A 20 -44.52 -33.04 8.38
N TYR A 21 -43.86 -31.96 8.81
CA TYR A 21 -42.67 -31.44 8.14
C TYR A 21 -41.47 -32.39 8.22
N LYS A 22 -41.40 -33.25 9.24
CA LYS A 22 -40.34 -34.26 9.37
C LYS A 22 -40.54 -35.53 8.53
N ARG A 23 -41.73 -35.79 7.98
CA ARG A 23 -42.07 -37.03 7.23
C ARG A 23 -41.50 -37.11 5.80
N GLY A 24 -40.48 -36.32 5.47
CA GLY A 24 -39.69 -36.43 4.23
C GLY A 24 -40.37 -35.96 2.94
N THR A 25 -41.69 -35.73 2.93
CA THR A 25 -42.43 -35.14 1.81
C THR A 25 -42.26 -33.61 1.74
N TYR A 26 -41.96 -32.98 2.87
CA TYR A 26 -41.69 -31.55 2.96
C TYR A 26 -40.24 -31.26 2.58
N ASN A 27 -40.05 -30.51 1.49
CA ASN A 27 -38.73 -30.28 0.90
C ASN A 27 -38.14 -28.91 1.28
N GLU A 28 -36.87 -28.73 0.93
CA GLU A 28 -36.10 -27.52 1.25
C GLU A 28 -36.68 -26.25 0.60
N THR A 29 -37.31 -26.34 -0.56
CA THR A 29 -37.95 -25.18 -1.21
C THR A 29 -39.19 -24.73 -0.45
N MET A 30 -39.96 -25.66 0.13
CA MET A 30 -41.16 -25.35 0.90
C MET A 30 -40.80 -24.63 2.21
N VAL A 31 -39.85 -25.16 2.99
CA VAL A 31 -39.42 -24.52 4.25
C VAL A 31 -38.83 -23.14 4.00
N ARG A 32 -38.09 -22.97 2.91
CA ARG A 32 -37.55 -21.67 2.47
C ARG A 32 -38.66 -20.63 2.31
N ARG A 33 -39.64 -20.91 1.44
CA ARG A 33 -40.73 -19.97 1.13
C ARG A 33 -41.67 -19.73 2.30
N GLU A 34 -42.01 -20.78 3.03
CA GLU A 34 -43.04 -20.70 4.06
C GLU A 34 -42.50 -20.11 5.37
N PHE A 35 -41.22 -20.34 5.71
CA PHE A 35 -40.70 -20.02 7.04
C PHE A 35 -39.40 -19.19 7.03
N ILE A 36 -38.41 -19.52 6.20
CA ILE A 36 -37.12 -18.81 6.19
C ILE A 36 -37.26 -17.42 5.54
N ASP A 37 -37.86 -17.31 4.35
CA ASP A 37 -38.03 -16.02 3.67
C ASP A 37 -38.82 -15.03 4.54
N PRO A 38 -39.97 -15.40 5.15
CA PRO A 38 -40.69 -14.51 6.07
C PRO A 38 -39.85 -14.09 7.27
N LEU A 39 -39.03 -14.98 7.85
CA LEU A 39 -38.17 -14.65 8.99
C LEU A 39 -37.16 -13.56 8.63
N PHE A 40 -36.51 -13.66 7.46
CA PHE A 40 -35.53 -12.64 7.04
C PHE A 40 -36.17 -11.33 6.54
N LYS A 41 -37.41 -11.38 6.04
CA LYS A 41 -38.20 -10.16 5.76
C LYS A 41 -38.48 -9.37 7.04
N GLU A 42 -38.79 -10.04 8.14
CA GLU A 42 -38.97 -9.39 9.45
C GLU A 42 -37.65 -8.87 10.05
N LEU A 43 -36.50 -9.40 9.62
CA LEU A 43 -35.17 -8.83 9.91
C LEU A 43 -34.82 -7.62 9.02
N GLY A 44 -35.76 -7.18 8.16
CA GLY A 44 -35.63 -6.00 7.31
C GLY A 44 -34.89 -6.22 5.99
N TRP A 45 -34.69 -7.46 5.57
CA TRP A 45 -34.07 -7.79 4.28
C TRP A 45 -35.11 -7.88 3.17
N ASP A 46 -34.79 -7.29 2.01
CA ASP A 46 -35.61 -7.45 0.81
C ASP A 46 -35.30 -8.78 0.08
N VAL A 47 -35.91 -9.86 0.57
CA VAL A 47 -35.69 -11.23 0.06
C VAL A 47 -36.28 -11.45 -1.33
N ASP A 48 -37.37 -10.76 -1.67
CA ASP A 48 -38.06 -10.91 -2.96
C ASP A 48 -37.65 -9.85 -4.00
N ASN A 49 -36.79 -8.90 -3.62
CA ASN A 49 -36.45 -7.71 -4.41
C ASN A 49 -37.66 -6.83 -4.75
N GLN A 50 -38.56 -6.60 -3.78
CA GLN A 50 -39.74 -5.74 -3.96
C GLN A 50 -39.38 -4.28 -4.22
N GLN A 51 -38.21 -3.83 -3.77
CA GLN A 51 -37.71 -2.47 -4.03
C GLN A 51 -37.21 -2.29 -5.48
N GLY A 52 -37.15 -3.38 -6.27
CA GLY A 52 -36.77 -3.32 -7.67
C GLY A 52 -35.30 -2.95 -7.88
N PHE A 53 -34.43 -3.24 -6.91
CA PHE A 53 -33.00 -3.00 -7.07
C PHE A 53 -32.40 -3.92 -8.14
N ALA A 54 -31.39 -3.41 -8.83
CA ALA A 54 -30.53 -4.23 -9.67
C ALA A 54 -29.84 -5.32 -8.82
N GLU A 55 -29.52 -6.48 -9.39
CA GLU A 55 -28.91 -7.61 -8.66
C GLU A 55 -27.62 -7.26 -7.94
N ALA A 56 -26.81 -6.36 -8.53
CA ALA A 56 -25.60 -5.85 -7.91
C ALA A 56 -25.86 -5.19 -6.54
N TYR A 57 -27.08 -4.69 -6.32
CA TYR A 57 -27.51 -4.00 -5.11
C TYR A 57 -28.64 -4.74 -4.38
N LYS A 58 -29.03 -5.94 -4.82
CA LYS A 58 -29.98 -6.77 -4.08
C LYS A 58 -29.46 -7.05 -2.68
N ASP A 59 -30.37 -6.92 -1.73
CA ASP A 59 -30.17 -7.28 -0.35
C ASP A 59 -29.87 -8.79 -0.20
N VAL A 60 -30.58 -9.62 -0.97
CA VAL A 60 -30.49 -11.08 -0.91
C VAL A 60 -30.45 -11.64 -2.33
N VAL A 61 -29.48 -12.53 -2.58
CA VAL A 61 -29.35 -13.28 -3.84
C VAL A 61 -29.62 -14.76 -3.56
N HIS A 62 -30.59 -15.34 -4.27
CA HIS A 62 -30.94 -16.77 -4.22
C HIS A 62 -30.13 -17.55 -5.25
N GLU A 63 -29.56 -18.68 -4.85
CA GLU A 63 -28.75 -19.58 -5.69
C GLU A 63 -27.70 -18.85 -6.56
N ASP A 64 -26.53 -18.55 -6.00
CA ASP A 64 -25.37 -17.96 -6.70
C ASP A 64 -24.70 -19.03 -7.63
N THR A 65 -25.44 -19.47 -8.65
CA THR A 65 -25.06 -20.23 -9.87
C THR A 65 -24.58 -21.72 -9.83
N ILE A 66 -25.41 -22.56 -10.50
CA ILE A 66 -25.16 -23.76 -11.35
C ILE A 66 -25.07 -25.16 -10.69
N LYS A 67 -26.11 -25.99 -10.93
CA LYS A 67 -26.03 -27.46 -10.87
C LYS A 67 -25.19 -27.99 -12.04
N VAL A 68 -24.03 -28.58 -11.74
CA VAL A 68 -23.29 -29.48 -12.66
C VAL A 68 -23.21 -30.84 -11.96
N GLY A 69 -23.99 -31.82 -12.44
CA GLY A 69 -24.09 -33.16 -11.84
C GLY A 69 -25.08 -33.26 -10.67
N SER A 70 -24.92 -34.30 -9.85
CA SER A 70 -25.86 -34.70 -8.78
C SER A 70 -25.71 -33.96 -7.44
N ALA A 71 -24.82 -32.97 -7.32
CA ALA A 71 -24.59 -32.22 -6.08
C ALA A 71 -24.87 -30.71 -6.26
N THR A 72 -25.63 -30.12 -5.34
CA THR A 72 -25.89 -28.66 -5.28
C THR A 72 -24.60 -27.95 -4.85
N LYS A 73 -24.14 -26.97 -5.65
CA LYS A 73 -22.79 -26.37 -5.57
C LYS A 73 -22.70 -24.96 -4.96
N ALA A 74 -23.80 -24.34 -4.52
CA ALA A 74 -23.80 -22.99 -3.98
C ALA A 74 -24.70 -22.88 -2.73
N PRO A 75 -24.41 -21.94 -1.81
CA PRO A 75 -25.31 -21.69 -0.70
C PRO A 75 -26.66 -21.14 -1.17
N ASP A 76 -27.73 -21.51 -0.47
CA ASP A 76 -29.10 -21.14 -0.85
C ASP A 76 -29.32 -19.62 -0.93
N TYR A 77 -28.73 -18.88 0.01
CA TYR A 77 -28.86 -17.43 0.08
C TYR A 77 -27.53 -16.72 0.33
N CYS A 78 -27.37 -15.56 -0.29
CA CYS A 78 -26.26 -14.65 -0.10
C CYS A 78 -26.77 -13.25 0.26
N PHE A 79 -26.48 -12.80 1.50
CA PHE A 79 -26.91 -11.50 2.01
C PHE A 79 -25.85 -10.44 1.76
N ARG A 80 -26.25 -9.26 1.25
CA ARG A 80 -25.34 -8.22 0.76
C ARG A 80 -25.78 -6.81 1.19
N ILE A 81 -24.82 -5.92 1.42
CA ILE A 81 -25.07 -4.49 1.63
C ILE A 81 -24.23 -3.72 0.62
N GLY A 82 -24.88 -2.89 -0.22
CA GLY A 82 -24.18 -2.12 -1.25
C GLY A 82 -23.34 -2.99 -2.20
N GLY A 83 -23.83 -4.19 -2.50
CA GLY A 83 -23.14 -5.20 -3.31
C GLY A 83 -22.04 -6.01 -2.61
N VAL A 84 -21.70 -5.68 -1.36
CA VAL A 84 -20.71 -6.43 -0.57
C VAL A 84 -21.38 -7.57 0.17
N ARG A 85 -20.91 -8.80 -0.04
CA ARG A 85 -21.37 -10.00 0.69
C ARG A 85 -21.09 -9.88 2.19
N LYS A 86 -22.07 -10.25 3.01
CA LYS A 86 -21.99 -10.18 4.49
C LYS A 86 -21.99 -11.56 5.14
N PHE A 87 -22.92 -12.43 4.77
CA PHE A 87 -22.99 -13.81 5.24
C PHE A 87 -23.75 -14.68 4.23
N PHE A 88 -23.52 -15.99 4.28
CA PHE A 88 -24.34 -16.97 3.58
C PHE A 88 -25.39 -17.58 4.52
N LEU A 89 -26.50 -18.04 3.93
CA LEU A 89 -27.42 -18.94 4.59
C LEU A 89 -27.62 -20.19 3.75
N GLU A 90 -27.44 -21.34 4.39
CA GLU A 90 -27.75 -22.66 3.84
C GLU A 90 -29.04 -23.16 4.48
N ALA A 91 -30.02 -23.53 3.65
CA ALA A 91 -31.25 -24.13 4.09
C ALA A 91 -31.14 -25.67 4.07
N LYS A 92 -31.82 -26.32 5.00
CA LYS A 92 -32.06 -27.76 4.95
C LYS A 92 -33.54 -28.07 5.16
N LYS A 93 -33.95 -29.25 4.73
CA LYS A 93 -35.29 -29.76 5.06
C LYS A 93 -35.36 -30.08 6.57
N PRO A 94 -36.52 -29.89 7.24
CA PRO A 94 -36.69 -30.17 8.68
C PRO A 94 -36.41 -31.62 9.12
N SER A 95 -36.24 -32.54 8.17
CA SER A 95 -35.87 -33.94 8.46
C SER A 95 -34.36 -34.15 8.64
N VAL A 96 -33.53 -33.12 8.43
CA VAL A 96 -32.06 -33.16 8.57
C VAL A 96 -31.70 -32.64 9.95
N ASN A 97 -30.93 -33.39 10.73
CA ASN A 97 -30.55 -32.98 12.07
C ASN A 97 -29.27 -32.13 12.02
N ILE A 98 -29.41 -30.81 12.02
CA ILE A 98 -28.29 -29.86 11.94
C ILE A 98 -27.37 -29.97 13.18
N ARG A 99 -27.91 -30.37 14.33
CA ARG A 99 -27.12 -30.54 15.55
C ARG A 99 -26.13 -31.70 15.48
N GLU A 100 -26.48 -32.77 14.76
CA GLU A 100 -25.75 -34.04 14.76
C GLU A 100 -25.04 -34.34 13.43
N GLU A 101 -25.57 -33.85 12.30
CA GLU A 101 -24.98 -34.08 10.98
C GLU A 101 -23.84 -33.11 10.67
N PHE A 102 -22.66 -33.64 10.35
CA PHE A 102 -21.48 -32.81 10.12
C PHE A 102 -21.41 -32.24 8.69
N HIS A 103 -21.94 -32.96 7.69
CA HIS A 103 -21.83 -32.58 6.27
C HIS A 103 -22.39 -31.18 5.98
N PRO A 104 -23.60 -30.79 6.44
CA PRO A 104 -24.14 -29.45 6.20
C PRO A 104 -23.28 -28.34 6.83
N ALA A 105 -22.80 -28.55 8.07
CA ALA A 105 -21.96 -27.60 8.76
C ALA A 105 -20.59 -27.42 8.08
N TYR A 106 -19.97 -28.53 7.64
CA TYR A 106 -18.72 -28.49 6.88
C TYR A 106 -18.89 -27.76 5.55
N GLN A 107 -19.96 -28.07 4.82
CA GLN A 107 -20.28 -27.43 3.54
C GLN A 107 -20.41 -25.91 3.67
N LEU A 108 -21.29 -25.43 4.55
CA LEU A 108 -21.49 -23.99 4.79
C LEU A 108 -20.18 -23.29 5.16
N ARG A 109 -19.42 -23.87 6.10
CA ARG A 109 -18.15 -23.31 6.54
C ARG A 109 -17.11 -23.27 5.43
N ARG A 110 -17.08 -24.27 4.53
CA ARG A 110 -16.19 -24.28 3.36
C ARG A 110 -16.47 -23.12 2.41
N TYR A 111 -17.74 -22.88 2.07
CA TYR A 111 -18.14 -21.75 1.24
C TYR A 111 -17.81 -20.41 1.89
N ALA A 112 -18.26 -20.24 3.14
CA ALA A 112 -18.12 -18.98 3.87
C ALA A 112 -16.64 -18.64 4.16
N TRP A 113 -15.83 -19.63 4.55
CA TRP A 113 -14.40 -19.46 4.72
C TRP A 113 -13.76 -19.04 3.39
N SER A 114 -13.98 -19.80 2.29
CA SER A 114 -13.40 -19.48 0.98
C SER A 114 -13.77 -18.08 0.46
N ALA A 115 -14.98 -17.60 0.76
CA ALA A 115 -15.46 -16.26 0.43
C ALA A 115 -15.02 -15.15 1.42
N LYS A 116 -14.23 -15.48 2.46
CA LYS A 116 -13.80 -14.59 3.56
C LYS A 116 -14.96 -13.97 4.35
N LEU A 117 -16.09 -14.67 4.46
CA LEU A 117 -17.21 -14.23 5.29
C LEU A 117 -16.95 -14.62 6.74
N PRO A 118 -17.12 -13.69 7.71
CA PRO A 118 -16.81 -13.98 9.10
C PRO A 118 -17.83 -14.92 9.74
N LEU A 119 -19.11 -14.79 9.38
CA LEU A 119 -20.22 -15.58 9.92
C LEU A 119 -21.11 -16.06 8.77
N SER A 120 -21.74 -17.22 8.98
CA SER A 120 -22.82 -17.74 8.12
C SER A 120 -23.80 -18.60 8.91
N ILE A 121 -25.00 -18.78 8.36
CA ILE A 121 -26.15 -19.42 9.02
C ILE A 121 -26.47 -20.75 8.33
N LEU A 122 -26.73 -21.79 9.13
CA LEU A 122 -27.32 -23.06 8.69
C LEU A 122 -28.66 -23.21 9.39
N THR A 123 -29.75 -23.39 8.64
CA THR A 123 -31.07 -23.52 9.25
C THR A 123 -32.04 -24.36 8.42
N ASP A 124 -32.93 -25.08 9.11
CA ASP A 124 -34.11 -25.75 8.56
C ASP A 124 -35.39 -25.16 9.17
N PHE A 125 -35.30 -23.91 9.64
CA PHE A 125 -36.23 -23.21 10.53
C PHE A 125 -36.41 -23.82 11.92
N GLU A 126 -36.38 -25.15 12.09
CA GLU A 126 -36.41 -25.79 13.42
C GLU A 126 -35.17 -25.44 14.25
N GLU A 127 -34.01 -25.52 13.61
CA GLU A 127 -32.69 -25.25 14.15
C GLU A 127 -32.08 -24.04 13.43
N PHE A 128 -31.52 -23.09 14.18
CA PHE A 128 -30.79 -21.94 13.68
C PHE A 128 -29.38 -21.95 14.23
N ALA A 129 -28.42 -22.35 13.40
CA ALA A 129 -27.02 -22.45 13.78
C ALA A 129 -26.19 -21.38 13.08
N VAL A 130 -25.42 -20.61 13.86
CA VAL A 130 -24.46 -19.63 13.36
C VAL A 130 -23.05 -20.15 13.57
N TYR A 131 -22.25 -20.10 12.51
CA TYR A 131 -20.86 -20.54 12.53
C TYR A 131 -19.89 -19.37 12.39
N ASP A 132 -18.78 -19.43 13.14
CA ASP A 132 -17.58 -18.63 12.89
C ASP A 132 -16.80 -19.23 11.72
N CYS A 133 -16.92 -18.59 10.57
CA CYS A 133 -16.36 -19.03 9.31
C CYS A 133 -14.94 -18.53 9.09
N ARG A 134 -14.29 -17.91 10.09
CA ARG A 134 -12.87 -17.54 10.06
C ARG A 134 -11.95 -18.70 10.43
N ILE A 135 -12.50 -19.78 10.98
CA ILE A 135 -11.77 -20.98 11.40
C ILE A 135 -11.77 -21.97 10.24
N ARG A 136 -10.56 -22.38 9.78
CA ARG A 136 -10.38 -23.35 8.69
C ARG A 136 -11.26 -24.60 8.91
N PRO A 137 -12.12 -24.96 7.95
CA PRO A 137 -12.94 -26.16 8.06
C PRO A 137 -12.10 -27.42 7.79
N ALA A 138 -12.34 -28.47 8.58
CA ALA A 138 -11.79 -29.80 8.35
C ALA A 138 -12.91 -30.84 8.14
N PRO A 139 -12.75 -31.82 7.23
CA PRO A 139 -13.74 -32.88 7.03
C PRO A 139 -14.04 -33.70 8.28
N THR A 140 -13.12 -33.69 9.26
CA THR A 140 -13.23 -34.38 10.55
C THR A 140 -13.82 -33.52 11.67
N ASP A 141 -14.21 -32.27 11.38
CA ASP A 141 -14.82 -31.38 12.37
C ASP A 141 -16.19 -31.90 12.83
N LYS A 142 -16.42 -31.92 14.14
CA LYS A 142 -17.75 -32.17 14.72
C LYS A 142 -18.72 -31.03 14.39
N PRO A 143 -20.05 -31.26 14.31
CA PRO A 143 -21.03 -30.22 13.97
C PRO A 143 -21.02 -28.99 14.89
N GLY A 144 -20.61 -29.16 16.16
CA GLY A 144 -20.48 -28.06 17.12
C GLY A 144 -19.21 -27.22 16.96
N LYS A 145 -18.25 -27.64 16.13
CA LYS A 145 -17.01 -26.89 15.91
C LYS A 145 -17.32 -25.55 15.25
N ALA A 146 -16.77 -24.48 15.83
CA ALA A 146 -16.98 -23.11 15.38
C ALA A 146 -18.44 -22.63 15.41
N ARG A 147 -19.40 -23.41 15.95
CA ARG A 147 -20.77 -22.95 16.17
C ARG A 147 -20.77 -21.98 17.35
N ILE A 148 -21.19 -20.74 17.11
CA ILE A 148 -21.18 -19.67 18.10
C ILE A 148 -22.57 -19.31 18.63
N LEU A 149 -23.61 -19.60 17.85
CA LEU A 149 -25.01 -19.49 18.25
C LEU A 149 -25.76 -20.71 17.74
N TYR A 150 -26.66 -21.23 18.56
CA TYR A 150 -27.56 -22.31 18.22
C TYR A 150 -28.87 -22.06 18.96
N LEU A 151 -29.97 -22.04 18.21
CA LEU A 151 -31.32 -21.80 18.71
C LEU A 151 -32.25 -22.82 18.08
N THR A 152 -33.28 -23.22 18.81
CA THR A 152 -34.45 -23.88 18.24
C THR A 152 -35.55 -22.86 17.94
N PHE A 153 -36.47 -23.17 17.04
CA PHE A 153 -37.57 -22.26 16.66
C PHE A 153 -38.43 -21.83 17.86
N ARG A 154 -38.55 -22.67 18.88
CA ARG A 154 -39.25 -22.36 20.14
C ARG A 154 -38.57 -21.28 20.96
N GLU A 155 -37.28 -21.04 20.74
CA GLU A 155 -36.46 -20.02 21.41
C GLU A 155 -36.42 -18.69 20.63
N TYR A 156 -36.92 -18.65 19.38
CA TYR A 156 -36.90 -17.42 18.57
C TYR A 156 -37.62 -16.26 19.27
N PRO A 157 -38.82 -16.43 19.86
CA PRO A 157 -39.52 -15.31 20.49
C PRO A 157 -38.79 -14.75 21.73
N GLN A 158 -38.05 -15.58 22.47
CA GLN A 158 -37.34 -15.16 23.68
C GLN A 158 -35.98 -14.55 23.35
N ARG A 159 -35.36 -14.94 22.23
CA ARG A 159 -34.02 -14.49 21.80
C ARG A 159 -34.05 -13.67 20.51
N TRP A 160 -35.21 -13.13 20.13
CA TRP A 160 -35.37 -12.35 18.91
C TRP A 160 -34.46 -11.12 18.87
N GLU A 161 -34.30 -10.43 20.00
CA GLU A 161 -33.41 -9.26 20.11
C GLU A 161 -31.95 -9.59 19.75
N GLU A 162 -31.48 -10.78 20.11
CA GLU A 162 -30.12 -11.24 19.79
C GLU A 162 -29.96 -11.50 18.28
N ILE A 163 -30.97 -12.12 17.65
CA ILE A 163 -30.98 -12.35 16.20
C ILE A 163 -30.99 -11.00 15.46
N VAL A 164 -31.86 -10.06 15.87
CA VAL A 164 -31.97 -8.72 15.29
C VAL A 164 -30.66 -7.95 15.44
N ALA A 165 -30.04 -7.98 16.63
CA ALA A 165 -28.81 -7.25 16.93
C ALA A 165 -27.61 -7.68 16.06
N ILE A 166 -27.64 -8.91 15.55
CA ILE A 166 -26.55 -9.46 14.73
C ILE A 166 -26.91 -9.42 13.23
N PHE A 167 -28.10 -9.91 12.86
CA PHE A 167 -28.44 -10.24 11.47
C PHE A 167 -29.49 -9.34 10.83
N SER A 168 -30.08 -8.36 11.53
CA SER A 168 -30.98 -7.40 10.86
C SER A 168 -30.22 -6.50 9.89
N LYS A 169 -30.87 -6.10 8.80
CA LYS A 169 -30.28 -5.20 7.80
C LYS A 169 -29.75 -3.91 8.44
N GLU A 170 -30.53 -3.34 9.36
CA GLU A 170 -30.17 -2.13 10.09
C GLU A 170 -28.96 -2.34 11.00
N ALA A 171 -28.88 -3.45 11.73
CA ALA A 171 -27.75 -3.76 12.60
C ALA A 171 -26.45 -3.93 11.80
N VAL A 172 -26.52 -4.60 10.64
CA VAL A 172 -25.39 -4.74 9.72
C VAL A 172 -24.94 -3.37 9.19
N LEU A 173 -25.88 -2.50 8.78
CA LEU A 173 -25.58 -1.13 8.32
C LEU A 173 -24.92 -0.26 9.40
N LYS A 174 -25.33 -0.42 10.66
CA LYS A 174 -24.78 0.32 11.82
C LYS A 174 -23.50 -0.31 12.42
N GLY A 175 -22.94 -1.33 11.74
CA GLY A 175 -21.69 -2.00 12.12
C GLY A 175 -21.78 -2.87 13.38
N ALA A 176 -22.99 -3.25 13.83
CA ALA A 176 -23.16 -4.13 14.99
C ALA A 176 -22.69 -5.56 14.68
N PHE A 177 -22.94 -6.04 13.46
CA PHE A 177 -22.42 -7.31 12.95
C PHE A 177 -20.89 -7.37 13.04
N ASP A 178 -20.20 -6.33 12.56
CA ASP A 178 -18.73 -6.28 12.58
C ASP A 178 -18.17 -6.23 14.01
N ARG A 179 -18.81 -5.46 14.92
CA ARG A 179 -18.46 -5.47 16.36
C ARG A 179 -18.66 -6.84 17.01
N TYR A 180 -19.73 -7.55 16.67
CA TYR A 180 -19.97 -8.91 17.17
C TYR A 180 -18.88 -9.89 16.69
N VAL A 181 -18.49 -9.79 15.42
CA VAL A 181 -17.35 -10.54 14.86
C VAL A 181 -16.05 -10.23 15.61
N GLU A 182 -15.78 -8.97 15.93
CA GLU A 182 -14.59 -8.59 16.71
C GLU A 182 -14.62 -9.12 18.15
N SER A 183 -15.78 -9.08 18.81
CA SER A 183 -15.93 -9.59 20.18
C SER A 183 -15.68 -11.10 20.30
N THR A 184 -15.90 -11.85 19.22
CA THR A 184 -15.70 -13.31 19.16
C THR A 184 -14.27 -13.72 18.77
N ARG A 185 -13.38 -12.74 18.47
CA ARG A 185 -12.02 -12.93 17.92
C ARG A 185 -11.03 -13.63 18.87
N GLY A 186 -11.43 -13.93 20.11
CA GLY A 186 -10.58 -14.53 21.16
C GLY A 186 -10.42 -16.06 21.15
N LYS A 187 -11.06 -16.80 20.23
CA LYS A 187 -10.94 -18.27 20.19
C LYS A 187 -9.80 -18.70 19.25
N ARG A 188 -8.79 -19.43 19.78
CA ARG A 188 -7.63 -19.96 19.02
C ARG A 188 -8.08 -20.62 17.69
N GLY A 189 -7.48 -20.25 16.55
CA GLY A 189 -7.65 -20.95 15.26
C GLY A 189 -8.08 -20.13 14.04
N THR A 190 -8.08 -18.80 14.08
CA THR A 190 -8.47 -17.94 12.94
C THR A 190 -7.32 -17.78 11.94
N ALA A 191 -7.14 -18.74 11.03
CA ALA A 191 -6.22 -18.58 9.91
C ALA A 191 -6.97 -18.01 8.70
N GLU A 192 -6.51 -16.88 8.18
CA GLU A 192 -7.07 -16.29 6.96
C GLU A 192 -6.85 -17.22 5.76
N VAL A 193 -7.88 -17.41 4.93
CA VAL A 193 -7.88 -18.31 3.77
C VAL A 193 -6.67 -18.09 2.87
N GLY A 194 -6.32 -16.83 2.61
CA GLY A 194 -5.16 -16.50 1.79
C GLY A 194 -3.84 -17.01 2.38
N GLY A 195 -3.67 -16.96 3.71
CA GLY A 195 -2.45 -17.44 4.38
C GLY A 195 -2.37 -18.97 4.49
N GLU A 196 -3.50 -19.68 4.50
CA GLU A 196 -3.53 -21.15 4.40
C GLU A 196 -3.31 -21.59 2.95
N PHE A 197 -4.00 -20.97 1.99
CA PHE A 197 -3.86 -21.28 0.57
C PHE A 197 -2.44 -21.01 0.05
N LEU A 198 -1.82 -19.92 0.50
CA LEU A 198 -0.41 -19.64 0.23
C LEU A 198 0.50 -20.76 0.72
N ARG A 199 0.31 -21.26 1.94
CA ARG A 199 1.12 -22.38 2.46
C ARG A 199 0.94 -23.65 1.63
N GLU A 200 -0.28 -23.91 1.18
CA GLU A 200 -0.57 -25.05 0.29
C GLU A 200 0.20 -24.90 -1.03
N ILE A 201 0.11 -23.74 -1.69
CA ILE A 201 0.83 -23.45 -2.95
C ILE A 201 2.36 -23.47 -2.75
N GLU A 202 2.87 -22.94 -1.64
CA GLU A 202 4.29 -23.01 -1.31
C GLU A 202 4.77 -24.45 -1.14
N SER A 203 3.95 -25.31 -0.54
CA SER A 203 4.24 -26.74 -0.43
C SER A 203 4.30 -27.42 -1.80
N TRP A 204 3.38 -27.09 -2.72
CA TRP A 204 3.39 -27.62 -4.09
C TRP A 204 4.61 -27.12 -4.87
N ARG A 205 4.99 -25.85 -4.70
CA ARG A 205 6.21 -25.28 -5.28
C ARG A 205 7.44 -26.03 -4.83
N GLU A 206 7.54 -26.33 -3.53
CA GLU A 206 8.68 -27.07 -3.00
C GLU A 206 8.74 -28.49 -3.57
N LEU A 207 7.61 -29.20 -3.60
CA LEU A 207 7.51 -30.55 -4.17
C LEU A 207 7.91 -30.58 -5.65
N LEU A 208 7.34 -29.67 -6.46
CA LEU A 208 7.64 -29.55 -7.88
C LEU A 208 9.10 -29.14 -8.11
N ALA A 209 9.61 -28.15 -7.38
CA ALA A 209 10.98 -27.67 -7.55
C ALA A 209 12.00 -28.77 -7.26
N ARG A 210 11.82 -29.53 -6.17
CA ARG A 210 12.70 -30.65 -5.82
C ARG A 210 12.62 -31.76 -6.86
N ASN A 211 11.43 -32.11 -7.34
CA ASN A 211 11.26 -33.20 -8.30
C ASN A 211 11.76 -32.83 -9.70
N ILE A 212 11.39 -31.65 -10.20
CA ILE A 212 11.80 -31.17 -11.52
C ILE A 212 13.32 -31.02 -11.56
N ALA A 213 13.96 -30.45 -10.53
CA ALA A 213 15.43 -30.37 -10.46
C ALA A 213 16.08 -31.76 -10.49
N LEU A 214 15.54 -32.72 -9.73
CA LEU A 214 16.08 -34.08 -9.67
C LEU A 214 15.95 -34.83 -11.01
N ARG A 215 14.81 -34.70 -11.69
CA ARG A 215 14.50 -35.45 -12.92
C ARG A 215 15.01 -34.77 -14.18
N ASN A 216 15.31 -33.48 -14.14
CA ASN A 216 15.70 -32.68 -15.29
C ASN A 216 17.01 -31.90 -14.98
N PRO A 217 18.16 -32.60 -14.84
CA PRO A 217 19.40 -32.03 -14.29
C PRO A 217 20.06 -30.96 -15.17
N ARG A 218 19.59 -30.80 -16.41
CA ARG A 218 20.10 -29.81 -17.37
C ARG A 218 19.41 -28.45 -17.23
N LEU A 219 18.35 -28.35 -16.44
CA LEU A 219 17.64 -27.08 -16.28
C LEU A 219 18.48 -26.07 -15.52
N SER A 220 18.54 -24.85 -16.05
CA SER A 220 19.00 -23.69 -15.31
C SER A 220 18.04 -23.35 -14.16
N VAL A 221 18.54 -22.57 -13.18
CA VAL A 221 17.70 -22.05 -12.09
C VAL A 221 16.51 -21.26 -12.63
N ARG A 222 16.70 -20.50 -13.71
CA ARG A 222 15.65 -19.71 -14.36
C ARG A 222 14.56 -20.59 -14.97
N GLU A 223 14.97 -21.58 -15.76
CA GLU A 223 14.05 -22.54 -16.39
C GLU A 223 13.27 -23.34 -15.34
N LEU A 224 13.93 -23.73 -14.24
CA LEU A 224 13.26 -24.39 -13.12
C LEU A 224 12.20 -23.50 -12.47
N ASN A 225 12.50 -22.22 -12.20
CA ASN A 225 11.52 -21.28 -11.65
C ASN A 225 10.32 -21.09 -12.60
N TYR A 226 10.59 -20.95 -13.90
CA TYR A 226 9.55 -20.81 -14.93
C TYR A 226 8.67 -22.06 -15.00
N ALA A 227 9.28 -23.26 -15.08
CA ALA A 227 8.57 -24.53 -15.18
C ALA A 227 7.65 -24.81 -13.99
N VAL A 228 8.15 -24.61 -12.77
CA VAL A 228 7.36 -24.80 -11.53
C VAL A 228 6.17 -23.82 -11.52
N GLN A 229 6.42 -22.54 -11.79
CA GLN A 229 5.40 -21.50 -11.83
C GLN A 229 4.30 -21.82 -12.85
N LYS A 230 4.68 -22.03 -14.12
CA LYS A 230 3.73 -22.32 -15.20
C LYS A 230 2.90 -23.57 -14.94
N THR A 231 3.49 -24.59 -14.33
CA THR A 231 2.75 -25.82 -13.97
C THR A 231 1.68 -25.52 -12.93
N ILE A 232 2.00 -24.78 -11.86
CA ILE A 232 1.04 -24.39 -10.82
C ILE A 232 -0.07 -23.51 -11.42
N ASP A 233 0.30 -22.51 -12.21
CA ASP A 233 -0.65 -21.54 -12.79
C ASP A 233 -1.68 -22.23 -13.69
N ARG A 234 -1.25 -23.18 -14.52
CA ARG A 234 -2.12 -23.96 -15.40
C ARG A 234 -3.09 -24.85 -14.61
N ILE A 235 -2.58 -25.51 -13.56
CA ILE A 235 -3.40 -26.37 -12.68
C ILE A 235 -4.46 -25.53 -11.97
N ILE A 236 -4.06 -24.40 -11.37
CA ILE A 236 -4.98 -23.50 -10.66
C ILE A 236 -6.01 -22.90 -11.62
N PHE A 237 -5.59 -22.44 -12.80
CA PHE A 237 -6.49 -21.90 -13.81
C PHE A 237 -7.57 -22.91 -14.20
N LEU A 238 -7.17 -24.13 -14.58
CA LEU A 238 -8.11 -25.17 -14.97
C LEU A 238 -9.02 -25.58 -13.81
N ARG A 239 -8.49 -25.68 -12.59
CA ARG A 239 -9.30 -26.00 -11.42
C ARG A 239 -10.37 -24.94 -11.15
N ILE A 240 -10.05 -23.65 -11.31
CA ILE A 240 -11.03 -22.57 -11.22
C ILE A 240 -12.08 -22.70 -12.33
N CYS A 241 -11.66 -23.02 -13.57
CA CYS A 241 -12.59 -23.23 -14.68
C CYS A 241 -13.53 -24.42 -14.43
N GLU A 242 -13.07 -25.51 -13.83
CA GLU A 242 -13.91 -26.64 -13.43
C GLU A 242 -14.94 -26.26 -12.35
N ASP A 243 -14.53 -25.48 -11.35
CA ASP A 243 -15.43 -25.04 -10.27
C ASP A 243 -16.47 -24.03 -10.72
N ARG A 244 -16.12 -23.20 -11.71
CA ARG A 244 -17.07 -22.29 -12.37
C ARG A 244 -17.96 -22.98 -13.42
N GLY A 245 -17.76 -24.28 -13.65
CA GLY A 245 -18.51 -25.04 -14.65
C GLY A 245 -18.23 -24.60 -16.09
N ILE A 246 -17.02 -24.08 -16.35
CA ILE A 246 -16.49 -23.78 -17.70
C ILE A 246 -15.81 -25.03 -18.27
N GLU A 247 -15.14 -25.81 -17.41
CA GLU A 247 -14.64 -27.15 -17.70
C GLU A 247 -15.45 -28.23 -16.98
N SER A 248 -15.30 -29.47 -17.44
CA SER A 248 -15.93 -30.63 -16.80
C SER A 248 -15.29 -30.87 -15.43
N TYR A 249 -16.11 -30.90 -14.38
CA TYR A 249 -15.62 -31.11 -13.02
C TYR A 249 -14.89 -32.44 -12.85
N GLY A 250 -13.71 -32.42 -12.23
CA GLY A 250 -12.93 -33.64 -11.96
C GLY A 250 -12.02 -34.07 -13.12
N GLN A 251 -11.85 -33.23 -14.16
CA GLN A 251 -10.99 -33.55 -15.30
C GLN A 251 -9.53 -33.75 -14.87
N LEU A 252 -8.98 -32.86 -14.02
CA LEU A 252 -7.63 -33.09 -13.49
C LEU A 252 -7.61 -34.22 -12.45
N GLN A 253 -8.71 -34.41 -11.69
CA GLN A 253 -8.82 -35.50 -10.69
C GLN A 253 -8.71 -36.87 -11.36
N ALA A 254 -9.32 -37.05 -12.53
CA ALA A 254 -9.32 -38.29 -13.28
C ALA A 254 -7.91 -38.75 -13.67
N LEU A 255 -6.94 -37.82 -13.76
CA LEU A 255 -5.54 -38.17 -14.01
C LEU A 255 -4.95 -39.05 -12.90
N SER A 256 -5.40 -38.89 -11.65
CA SER A 256 -4.88 -39.65 -10.51
C SER A 256 -5.16 -41.15 -10.55
N GLY A 257 -6.10 -41.59 -11.39
CA GLY A 257 -6.44 -43.01 -11.57
C GLY A 257 -5.54 -43.80 -12.52
N GLY A 258 -4.47 -43.21 -13.07
CA GLY A 258 -3.58 -43.88 -14.04
C GLY A 258 -2.13 -43.42 -13.97
N GLY A 259 -1.23 -44.15 -14.66
CA GLY A 259 0.19 -43.78 -14.77
C GLY A 259 0.45 -42.73 -15.88
N ARG A 260 1.69 -42.20 -15.94
CA ARG A 260 2.08 -41.14 -16.89
C ARG A 260 1.15 -39.94 -16.78
N ILE A 261 1.05 -39.38 -15.58
CA ILE A 261 0.15 -38.26 -15.27
C ILE A 261 0.56 -37.01 -16.04
N TYR A 262 1.85 -36.66 -16.04
CA TYR A 262 2.31 -35.43 -16.68
C TYR A 262 2.03 -35.36 -18.19
N PRO A 263 2.33 -36.39 -19.02
CA PRO A 263 1.98 -36.37 -20.44
C PRO A 263 0.47 -36.23 -20.70
N ARG A 264 -0.37 -36.91 -19.93
CA ARG A 264 -1.85 -36.77 -20.06
C ARG A 264 -2.34 -35.40 -19.61
N MET A 265 -1.70 -34.80 -18.61
CA MET A 265 -1.97 -33.43 -18.21
C MET A 265 -1.58 -32.43 -19.32
N MET A 266 -0.50 -32.68 -20.06
CA MET A 266 -0.13 -31.88 -21.23
C MET A 266 -1.18 -31.96 -22.34
N GLU A 267 -1.83 -33.11 -22.57
CA GLU A 267 -2.96 -33.22 -23.50
C GLU A 267 -4.10 -32.28 -23.12
N ILE A 268 -4.44 -32.21 -21.83
CA ILE A 268 -5.42 -31.24 -21.31
C ILE A 268 -4.96 -29.80 -21.55
N PHE A 269 -3.67 -29.51 -21.37
CA PHE A 269 -3.10 -28.18 -21.61
C PHE A 269 -3.17 -27.79 -23.09
N TYR A 270 -2.91 -28.71 -24.03
CA TYR A 270 -3.06 -28.44 -25.46
C TYR A 270 -4.52 -28.15 -25.83
N HIS A 271 -5.48 -28.90 -25.28
CA HIS A 271 -6.90 -28.60 -25.47
C HIS A 271 -7.32 -27.25 -24.86
N ALA A 272 -6.73 -26.88 -23.73
CA ALA A 272 -6.95 -25.57 -23.12
C ALA A 272 -6.40 -24.43 -24.00
N ASP A 273 -5.27 -24.63 -24.69
CA ASP A 273 -4.72 -23.64 -25.63
C ASP A 273 -5.69 -23.30 -26.76
N GLU A 274 -6.27 -24.34 -27.37
CA GLU A 274 -7.27 -24.20 -28.43
C GLU A 274 -8.52 -23.44 -27.97
N LYS A 275 -8.93 -23.62 -26.71
CA LYS A 275 -10.13 -23.00 -26.15
C LYS A 275 -9.90 -21.57 -25.68
N TYR A 276 -8.78 -21.29 -25.01
CA TYR A 276 -8.60 -20.04 -24.25
C TYR A 276 -7.76 -18.97 -24.93
N ASN A 277 -6.67 -19.26 -25.63
CA ASN A 277 -5.72 -18.23 -26.11
C ASN A 277 -5.10 -17.30 -25.05
N SER A 278 -4.90 -17.79 -23.84
CA SER A 278 -4.51 -16.96 -22.71
C SER A 278 -3.03 -16.57 -22.69
N GLY A 279 -2.20 -17.07 -23.61
CA GLY A 279 -0.73 -17.07 -23.49
C GLY A 279 -0.20 -18.03 -22.42
N LEU A 280 -1.03 -18.42 -21.44
CA LEU A 280 -0.69 -19.40 -20.40
C LEU A 280 -0.48 -20.81 -20.98
N PHE A 281 -1.24 -21.17 -22.01
CA PHE A 281 -1.18 -22.46 -22.68
C PHE A 281 -0.54 -22.37 -24.07
N HIS A 282 0.19 -21.31 -24.41
CA HIS A 282 0.73 -21.13 -25.76
C HIS A 282 1.86 -22.11 -26.06
N PHE A 283 1.61 -23.13 -26.90
CA PHE A 283 2.61 -24.17 -27.25
C PHE A 283 3.00 -24.23 -28.73
N ARG A 284 2.36 -23.44 -29.61
CA ARG A 284 2.62 -23.45 -31.06
C ARG A 284 2.70 -22.02 -31.57
N GLU A 285 3.55 -21.76 -32.56
CA GLU A 285 3.72 -20.42 -33.13
C GLU A 285 2.45 -19.92 -33.84
N GLU A 286 1.96 -18.73 -33.45
CA GLU A 286 0.74 -18.13 -33.99
C GLU A 286 0.97 -16.68 -34.44
N LYS A 287 0.45 -16.31 -35.63
CA LYS A 287 0.70 -14.98 -36.25
C LYS A 287 0.25 -13.77 -35.43
N LEU A 288 -0.70 -13.95 -34.51
CA LEU A 288 -1.33 -12.86 -33.74
C LEU A 288 -0.94 -12.87 -32.26
N GLN A 289 -0.03 -13.77 -31.86
CA GLN A 289 0.38 -13.94 -30.46
C GLN A 289 1.80 -13.38 -30.27
N HIS A 290 1.96 -12.49 -29.30
CA HIS A 290 3.23 -11.76 -29.12
C HIS A 290 4.25 -12.51 -28.25
N SER A 291 3.79 -13.47 -27.43
CA SER A 291 4.66 -14.32 -26.62
C SER A 291 5.26 -15.47 -27.42
N HIS A 292 6.47 -15.93 -27.08
CA HIS A 292 7.03 -17.15 -27.68
C HIS A 292 6.30 -18.42 -27.19
N PRO A 293 6.21 -19.49 -28.01
CA PRO A 293 5.67 -20.77 -27.59
C PRO A 293 6.49 -21.41 -26.46
N ASP A 294 5.81 -22.04 -25.51
CA ASP A 294 6.45 -22.79 -24.43
C ASP A 294 6.94 -24.16 -24.94
N SER A 295 8.23 -24.24 -25.27
CA SER A 295 8.91 -25.47 -25.65
C SER A 295 9.56 -26.20 -24.46
N LEU A 296 9.57 -25.59 -23.28
CA LEU A 296 10.29 -26.11 -22.12
C LEU A 296 9.42 -27.07 -21.30
N THR A 297 8.19 -26.67 -20.98
CA THR A 297 7.36 -27.46 -20.06
C THR A 297 6.82 -28.74 -20.70
N SER A 298 6.75 -28.79 -22.02
CA SER A 298 6.27 -29.96 -22.79
C SER A 298 7.22 -31.15 -22.74
N ILE A 299 8.50 -30.94 -22.43
CA ILE A 299 9.54 -31.98 -22.39
C ILE A 299 9.94 -32.42 -20.97
N LEU A 300 9.29 -31.87 -19.94
CA LEU A 300 9.65 -32.16 -18.56
C LEU A 300 9.27 -33.59 -18.14
N THR A 301 10.13 -34.18 -17.32
CA THR A 301 9.81 -35.40 -16.57
C THR A 301 9.44 -35.05 -15.13
N ILE A 302 8.25 -35.44 -14.70
CA ILE A 302 7.73 -35.24 -13.33
C ILE A 302 7.14 -36.55 -12.83
N ASP A 303 7.47 -36.93 -11.59
CA ASP A 303 7.00 -38.18 -11.00
C ASP A 303 5.50 -38.13 -10.67
N ASP A 304 4.78 -39.19 -11.04
CA ASP A 304 3.33 -39.32 -10.81
C ASP A 304 2.93 -39.13 -9.33
N LYS A 305 3.78 -39.59 -8.40
CA LYS A 305 3.55 -39.43 -6.95
C LYS A 305 3.41 -37.95 -6.54
N VAL A 306 4.22 -37.07 -7.14
CA VAL A 306 4.19 -35.63 -6.84
C VAL A 306 2.90 -35.02 -7.36
N LEU A 307 2.55 -35.31 -8.61
CA LEU A 307 1.33 -34.80 -9.23
C LEU A 307 0.08 -35.31 -8.52
N ASN A 308 0.03 -36.59 -8.13
CA ASN A 308 -1.06 -37.14 -7.34
C ASN A 308 -1.24 -36.44 -5.98
N THR A 309 -0.13 -36.08 -5.32
CA THR A 309 -0.18 -35.35 -4.05
C THR A 309 -0.78 -33.96 -4.22
N ILE A 310 -0.49 -33.29 -5.34
CA ILE A 310 -1.03 -31.96 -5.65
C ILE A 310 -2.51 -32.07 -6.06
N LEU A 311 -2.81 -32.94 -7.03
CA LEU A 311 -4.14 -33.07 -7.62
C LEU A 311 -5.18 -33.54 -6.59
N SER A 312 -4.87 -34.51 -5.74
CA SER A 312 -5.81 -34.99 -4.70
C SER A 312 -6.27 -33.88 -3.75
N ARG A 313 -5.40 -32.92 -3.44
CA ARG A 313 -5.70 -31.80 -2.53
C ARG A 313 -6.51 -30.67 -3.15
N LEU A 314 -6.82 -30.74 -4.45
CA LEU A 314 -7.63 -29.76 -5.16
C LEU A 314 -9.13 -30.10 -5.18
N TYR A 315 -9.51 -31.31 -4.76
CA TYR A 315 -10.88 -31.82 -4.84
C TYR A 315 -11.47 -32.17 -3.48
N TYR A 316 -12.81 -32.11 -3.39
CA TYR A 316 -13.54 -32.60 -2.23
C TYR A 316 -13.36 -34.13 -2.08
N PRO A 317 -13.27 -34.68 -0.85
CA PRO A 317 -13.42 -33.99 0.44
C PRO A 317 -12.17 -33.30 0.99
N ASP A 318 -10.98 -33.60 0.46
CA ASP A 318 -9.71 -33.18 1.04
C ASP A 318 -9.40 -31.69 0.84
N CYS A 319 -9.97 -31.08 -0.20
CA CYS A 319 -9.85 -29.65 -0.47
C CYS A 319 -10.75 -28.82 0.46
N PRO A 320 -10.18 -27.95 1.30
CA PRO A 320 -10.95 -27.02 2.14
C PRO A 320 -11.37 -25.75 1.40
N TYR A 321 -10.96 -25.60 0.13
CA TYR A 321 -11.20 -24.42 -0.69
C TYR A 321 -12.36 -24.66 -1.66
N GLU A 322 -13.15 -23.62 -1.89
CA GLU A 322 -14.14 -23.55 -2.95
C GLU A 322 -13.72 -22.46 -3.94
N PHE A 323 -13.18 -22.84 -5.10
CA PHE A 323 -12.58 -21.89 -6.04
C PHE A 323 -13.62 -21.05 -6.78
N SER A 324 -14.88 -21.52 -6.86
CA SER A 324 -16.00 -20.78 -7.48
C SER A 324 -16.33 -19.47 -6.74
N VAL A 325 -16.18 -19.46 -5.41
CA VAL A 325 -16.49 -18.30 -4.56
C VAL A 325 -15.26 -17.55 -4.07
N MET A 326 -14.05 -18.05 -4.36
CA MET A 326 -12.80 -17.43 -3.97
C MET A 326 -12.56 -16.14 -4.77
N PRO A 327 -12.45 -14.97 -4.13
CA PRO A 327 -12.14 -13.73 -4.81
C PRO A 327 -10.80 -13.80 -5.55
N VAL A 328 -10.73 -13.28 -6.77
CA VAL A 328 -9.51 -13.25 -7.60
C VAL A 328 -8.38 -12.47 -6.90
N GLU A 329 -8.73 -11.51 -6.04
CA GLU A 329 -7.80 -10.76 -5.22
C GLU A 329 -7.05 -11.64 -4.20
N ILE A 330 -7.65 -12.75 -3.74
CA ILE A 330 -6.94 -13.71 -2.89
C ILE A 330 -5.81 -14.37 -3.68
N LEU A 331 -6.08 -14.75 -4.93
CA LEU A 331 -5.09 -15.35 -5.81
C LEU A 331 -3.95 -14.37 -6.08
N GLY A 332 -4.28 -13.13 -6.46
CA GLY A 332 -3.29 -12.06 -6.64
C GLY A 332 -2.39 -11.89 -5.42
N ASN A 333 -2.99 -11.84 -4.21
CA ASN A 333 -2.24 -11.71 -2.96
C ASN A 333 -1.34 -12.91 -2.65
N VAL A 334 -1.81 -14.12 -2.95
CA VAL A 334 -1.06 -15.35 -2.72
C VAL A 334 0.12 -15.41 -3.68
N TYR A 335 -0.09 -15.09 -4.95
CA TYR A 335 0.97 -15.01 -5.94
C TYR A 335 1.98 -13.90 -5.63
N GLU A 336 1.55 -12.74 -5.14
CA GLU A 336 2.47 -11.68 -4.74
C GLU A 336 3.46 -12.14 -3.65
N GLN A 337 2.96 -12.84 -2.62
CA GLN A 337 3.84 -13.42 -1.59
C GLN A 337 4.73 -14.53 -2.15
N PHE A 338 4.21 -15.29 -3.12
CA PHE A 338 4.97 -16.29 -3.87
C PHE A 338 6.13 -15.67 -4.66
N LEU A 339 5.95 -14.49 -5.26
CA LEU A 339 6.99 -13.74 -6.00
C LEU A 339 8.11 -13.24 -5.09
N GLY A 340 7.86 -13.12 -3.78
CA GLY A 340 8.88 -12.72 -2.81
C GLY A 340 9.97 -13.75 -2.58
N LYS A 341 9.80 -14.97 -3.10
CA LYS A 341 10.73 -16.10 -2.96
C LYS A 341 11.18 -16.58 -4.33
N VAL A 342 12.43 -17.04 -4.40
CA VAL A 342 13.04 -17.64 -5.59
C VAL A 342 13.53 -19.06 -5.28
N ILE A 343 13.45 -19.94 -6.28
CA ILE A 343 14.10 -21.24 -6.22
C ILE A 343 15.57 -21.04 -6.61
N ARG A 344 16.50 -21.59 -5.82
CA ARG A 344 17.93 -21.69 -6.12
C ARG A 344 18.33 -23.16 -6.14
N LEU A 345 19.37 -23.49 -6.90
CA LEU A 345 20.00 -24.81 -6.88
C LEU A 345 21.24 -24.76 -6.00
N THR A 346 21.41 -25.76 -5.13
CA THR A 346 22.66 -25.96 -4.36
C THR A 346 23.76 -26.53 -5.27
N ALA A 347 24.99 -26.57 -4.77
CA ALA A 347 26.11 -27.22 -5.47
C ALA A 347 25.84 -28.70 -5.81
N GLY A 348 24.99 -29.38 -5.02
CA GLY A 348 24.52 -30.74 -5.28
C GLY A 348 23.28 -30.83 -6.18
N HIS A 349 22.94 -29.77 -6.92
CA HIS A 349 21.75 -29.67 -7.77
C HIS A 349 20.41 -29.89 -7.03
N GLN A 350 20.35 -29.54 -5.74
CA GLN A 350 19.10 -29.62 -4.97
C GLN A 350 18.39 -28.27 -4.97
N ALA A 351 17.09 -28.28 -5.25
CA ALA A 351 16.27 -27.08 -5.20
C ALA A 351 16.00 -26.62 -3.76
N LYS A 352 16.25 -25.33 -3.49
CA LYS A 352 15.96 -24.66 -2.23
C LYS A 352 15.22 -23.35 -2.49
N ILE A 353 14.19 -23.07 -1.69
CA ILE A 353 13.41 -21.84 -1.80
C ILE A 353 13.96 -20.83 -0.80
N GLU A 354 14.24 -19.62 -1.26
CA GLU A 354 14.78 -18.53 -0.45
C GLU A 354 14.07 -17.20 -0.75
N GLU A 355 13.87 -16.37 0.27
CA GLU A 355 13.40 -14.99 0.06
C GLU A 355 14.40 -14.18 -0.79
N LYS A 356 13.86 -13.36 -1.69
CA LYS A 356 14.65 -12.41 -2.47
C LYS A 356 15.37 -11.40 -1.55
N PRO A 357 16.61 -10.97 -1.86
CA PRO A 357 17.37 -10.02 -1.03
C PRO A 357 16.60 -8.73 -0.70
N GLU A 358 15.93 -8.15 -1.68
CA GLU A 358 15.11 -6.94 -1.58
C GLU A 358 13.92 -7.14 -0.63
N VAL A 359 13.30 -8.32 -0.64
CA VAL A 359 12.20 -8.69 0.28
C VAL A 359 12.69 -8.81 1.71
N ARG A 360 13.87 -9.43 1.91
CA ARG A 360 14.52 -9.51 3.23
C ARG A 360 14.83 -8.13 3.80
N LYS A 361 15.34 -7.21 2.95
CA LYS A 361 15.62 -5.81 3.34
C LYS A 361 14.34 -5.03 3.68
N ALA A 362 13.27 -5.23 2.92
CA ALA A 362 11.96 -4.62 3.16
C ALA A 362 11.21 -5.24 4.35
N GLY A 363 11.65 -6.42 4.83
CA GLY A 363 11.02 -7.17 5.91
C GLY A 363 9.77 -7.95 5.47
N GLY A 364 9.57 -8.19 4.17
CA GLY A 364 8.43 -8.93 3.60
C GLY A 364 7.88 -8.31 2.31
N VAL A 365 6.91 -8.99 1.70
CA VAL A 365 6.13 -8.50 0.55
C VAL A 365 4.77 -8.02 1.05
N TYR A 366 4.38 -6.79 0.68
CA TYR A 366 3.22 -6.12 1.28
C TYR A 366 2.22 -5.68 0.23
N TYR A 367 1.03 -6.29 0.29
CA TYR A 367 -0.11 -5.94 -0.55
C TYR A 367 -0.70 -4.58 -0.19
N THR A 368 -1.13 -3.83 -1.21
CA THR A 368 -1.87 -2.57 -1.03
C THR A 368 -3.33 -2.88 -0.67
N PRO A 369 -3.79 -2.56 0.56
CA PRO A 369 -5.16 -2.85 0.98
C PRO A 369 -6.22 -2.38 -0.02
N LYS A 370 -7.25 -3.21 -0.25
CA LYS A 370 -8.30 -2.94 -1.24
C LYS A 370 -8.94 -1.55 -1.07
N TYR A 371 -9.19 -1.11 0.15
CA TYR A 371 -9.80 0.21 0.39
C TYR A 371 -8.92 1.37 -0.12
N ILE A 372 -7.59 1.21 -0.19
CA ILE A 372 -6.68 2.20 -0.78
C ILE A 372 -6.74 2.15 -2.30
N VAL A 373 -6.71 0.94 -2.87
CA VAL A 373 -6.85 0.73 -4.32
C VAL A 373 -8.15 1.37 -4.80
N ASP A 374 -9.28 1.01 -4.17
CA ASP A 374 -10.60 1.54 -4.49
C ASP A 374 -10.64 3.07 -4.37
N TYR A 375 -10.02 3.65 -3.33
CA TYR A 375 -9.95 5.10 -3.14
C TYR A 375 -9.16 5.79 -4.26
N ILE A 376 -7.96 5.29 -4.58
CA ILE A 376 -7.12 5.85 -5.65
C ILE A 376 -7.82 5.73 -7.01
N VAL A 377 -8.38 4.56 -7.33
CA VAL A 377 -9.12 4.32 -8.60
C VAL A 377 -10.32 5.26 -8.70
N LYS A 378 -11.12 5.41 -7.64
CA LYS A 378 -12.26 6.34 -7.62
C LYS A 378 -11.83 7.80 -7.87
N HIS A 379 -10.72 8.23 -7.28
CA HIS A 379 -10.23 9.60 -7.41
C HIS A 379 -9.35 9.85 -8.65
N THR A 380 -9.13 8.84 -9.48
CA THR A 380 -8.41 8.93 -10.77
C THR A 380 -9.31 8.49 -11.92
N VAL A 381 -9.45 7.19 -12.15
CA VAL A 381 -10.30 6.58 -13.18
C VAL A 381 -11.75 7.03 -13.03
N GLY A 382 -12.28 7.08 -11.80
CA GLY A 382 -13.64 7.56 -11.54
C GLY A 382 -13.88 8.99 -12.02
N ARG A 383 -12.90 9.88 -11.82
CA ARG A 383 -12.95 11.27 -12.32
C ARG A 383 -12.88 11.36 -13.84
N LEU A 384 -12.21 10.41 -14.49
CA LEU A 384 -12.11 10.35 -15.94
C LEU A 384 -13.40 9.85 -16.61
N VAL A 385 -14.20 9.02 -15.95
CA VAL A 385 -15.44 8.46 -16.51
C VAL A 385 -16.70 9.23 -16.14
N GLU A 386 -16.65 10.07 -15.11
CA GLU A 386 -17.78 10.85 -14.61
C GLU A 386 -18.49 11.62 -15.75
N GLY A 387 -19.79 11.35 -15.92
CA GLY A 387 -20.63 12.00 -16.94
C GLY A 387 -20.36 11.58 -18.39
N LYS A 388 -19.58 10.52 -18.67
CA LYS A 388 -19.20 10.10 -20.03
C LYS A 388 -19.81 8.76 -20.45
N SER A 389 -20.32 8.65 -21.65
CA SER A 389 -20.78 7.35 -22.20
C SER A 389 -19.64 6.32 -22.35
N PRO A 390 -19.93 5.00 -22.36
CA PRO A 390 -18.98 3.94 -22.71
C PRO A 390 -18.16 4.21 -23.98
N ARG A 391 -18.77 4.83 -25.00
CA ARG A 391 -18.09 5.20 -26.25
C ARG A 391 -17.04 6.30 -26.05
N GLN A 392 -17.29 7.25 -25.15
CA GLN A 392 -16.35 8.34 -24.86
C GLN A 392 -15.16 7.87 -24.02
N ILE A 393 -15.35 6.82 -23.21
CA ILE A 393 -14.29 6.26 -22.36
C ILE A 393 -13.57 5.07 -22.96
N GLU A 394 -14.03 4.56 -24.11
CA GLU A 394 -13.45 3.40 -24.82
C GLU A 394 -11.95 3.54 -25.06
N LYS A 395 -11.47 4.76 -25.30
CA LYS A 395 -10.05 5.00 -25.59
C LYS A 395 -9.20 5.23 -24.36
N LEU A 396 -9.75 5.36 -23.14
CA LEU A 396 -8.96 5.69 -21.95
C LEU A 396 -7.81 4.71 -21.75
N ARG A 397 -6.60 5.18 -21.46
CA ARG A 397 -5.42 4.33 -21.22
C ARG A 397 -4.99 4.44 -19.76
N ILE A 398 -5.16 3.36 -19.00
CA ILE A 398 -4.85 3.29 -17.56
C ILE A 398 -3.60 2.43 -17.39
N LEU A 399 -2.55 2.99 -16.80
CA LEU A 399 -1.26 2.33 -16.59
C LEU A 399 -1.00 2.08 -15.10
N ASP A 400 -0.47 0.89 -14.80
CA ASP A 400 0.36 0.67 -13.61
C ASP A 400 1.80 0.32 -14.04
N PRO A 401 2.80 1.19 -13.78
CA PRO A 401 4.17 1.01 -14.25
C PRO A 401 5.02 0.07 -13.37
N ALA A 402 4.48 -0.45 -12.28
CA ALA A 402 5.13 -1.45 -11.44
C ALA A 402 4.04 -2.37 -10.88
N CYS A 403 3.38 -3.08 -11.80
CA CYS A 403 2.06 -3.64 -11.56
C CYS A 403 2.02 -4.82 -10.58
N GLY A 404 3.16 -5.49 -10.32
CA GLY A 404 3.23 -6.64 -9.43
C GLY A 404 2.25 -7.74 -9.87
N SER A 405 1.39 -8.20 -8.95
CA SER A 405 0.26 -9.11 -9.20
C SER A 405 -0.96 -8.47 -9.87
N GLY A 406 -0.92 -7.16 -10.16
CA GLY A 406 -1.96 -6.46 -10.91
C GLY A 406 -3.09 -5.92 -10.05
N SER A 407 -2.88 -5.74 -8.75
CA SER A 407 -3.91 -5.34 -7.79
C SER A 407 -4.63 -4.02 -8.17
N PHE A 408 -3.88 -3.00 -8.61
CA PHE A 408 -4.45 -1.75 -9.08
C PHE A 408 -5.14 -1.89 -10.44
N LEU A 409 -4.58 -2.70 -11.34
CA LEU A 409 -5.17 -2.99 -12.65
C LEU A 409 -6.50 -3.74 -12.53
N LEU A 410 -6.60 -4.71 -11.62
CA LEU A 410 -7.84 -5.39 -11.26
C LEU A 410 -8.86 -4.42 -10.67
N GLY A 411 -8.42 -3.53 -9.77
CA GLY A 411 -9.29 -2.49 -9.20
C GLY A 411 -9.85 -1.53 -10.26
N ALA A 412 -9.00 -1.05 -11.17
CA ALA A 412 -9.43 -0.22 -12.29
C ALA A 412 -10.33 -0.96 -13.27
N PHE A 413 -10.01 -2.21 -13.59
CA PHE A 413 -10.82 -3.03 -14.48
C PHE A 413 -12.21 -3.29 -13.89
N GLN A 414 -12.29 -3.71 -12.62
CA GLN A 414 -13.56 -3.89 -11.91
C GLN A 414 -14.39 -2.60 -11.93
N TYR A 415 -13.76 -1.45 -11.65
CA TYR A 415 -14.44 -0.16 -11.69
C TYR A 415 -15.06 0.15 -13.06
N LEU A 416 -14.32 -0.15 -14.15
CA LEU A 416 -14.84 0.02 -15.51
C LEU A 416 -15.96 -0.97 -15.85
N LEU A 417 -15.88 -2.22 -15.38
CA LEU A 417 -16.93 -3.21 -15.59
C LEU A 417 -18.22 -2.80 -14.90
N ASP A 418 -18.14 -2.37 -13.63
CA ASP A 418 -19.29 -1.86 -12.88
C ASP A 418 -19.88 -0.63 -13.58
N TYR A 419 -19.03 0.32 -13.98
CA TYR A 419 -19.46 1.51 -14.70
C TYR A 419 -20.25 1.19 -15.98
N HIS A 420 -19.73 0.28 -16.82
CA HIS A 420 -20.39 -0.11 -18.08
C HIS A 420 -21.71 -0.83 -17.81
N ARG A 421 -21.74 -1.78 -16.87
CA ARG A 421 -22.96 -2.49 -16.48
C ARG A 421 -24.04 -1.50 -16.05
N ASP A 422 -23.71 -0.64 -15.08
CA ASP A 422 -24.67 0.29 -14.49
C ASP A 422 -25.14 1.32 -15.52
N TYR A 423 -24.27 1.74 -16.45
CA TYR A 423 -24.66 2.62 -17.56
C TYR A 423 -25.66 1.94 -18.50
N TYR A 424 -25.38 0.71 -18.95
CA TYR A 424 -26.26 -0.01 -19.87
C TYR A 424 -27.60 -0.35 -19.24
N GLU A 425 -27.60 -0.75 -17.97
CA GLU A 425 -28.83 -1.01 -17.21
C GLU A 425 -29.73 0.23 -17.14
N ARG A 426 -29.16 1.41 -16.81
CA ARG A 426 -29.91 2.68 -16.83
C ARG A 426 -30.44 3.02 -18.22
N GLU A 427 -29.62 2.91 -19.27
CA GLU A 427 -30.09 3.19 -20.64
C GLU A 427 -31.22 2.25 -21.09
N ILE A 428 -31.17 0.97 -20.70
CA ILE A 428 -32.23 0.00 -21.01
C ILE A 428 -33.52 0.37 -20.26
N ALA A 429 -33.43 0.74 -18.98
CA ALA A 429 -34.58 1.17 -18.19
C ALA A 429 -35.23 2.45 -18.74
N GLU A 430 -34.42 3.44 -19.16
CA GLU A 430 -34.91 4.72 -19.66
C GLU A 430 -35.42 4.67 -21.11
N LYS A 431 -34.76 3.89 -21.98
CA LYS A 431 -35.00 3.93 -23.43
C LYS A 431 -35.63 2.66 -23.99
N GLY A 432 -35.76 1.59 -23.22
CA GLY A 432 -36.54 0.39 -23.56
C GLY A 432 -35.97 -0.53 -24.65
N PHE A 433 -34.74 -0.31 -25.15
CA PHE A 433 -34.19 -1.06 -26.29
C PHE A 433 -33.04 -2.01 -25.93
N LEU A 434 -33.35 -3.16 -25.35
CA LEU A 434 -32.36 -4.23 -25.13
C LEU A 434 -31.64 -4.63 -26.43
N LYS A 435 -32.36 -4.63 -27.57
CA LYS A 435 -31.82 -5.00 -28.90
C LYS A 435 -30.58 -4.19 -29.31
N ARG A 436 -30.45 -2.93 -28.89
CA ARG A 436 -29.27 -2.09 -29.23
C ARG A 436 -28.00 -2.51 -28.48
N HIS A 437 -28.14 -3.20 -27.35
CA HIS A 437 -27.03 -3.56 -26.47
C HIS A 437 -26.84 -5.08 -26.31
N GLN A 438 -27.52 -5.92 -27.10
CA GLN A 438 -27.42 -7.39 -27.00
C GLN A 438 -26.00 -7.96 -27.17
N GLN A 439 -25.11 -7.23 -27.85
CA GLN A 439 -23.70 -7.62 -27.99
C GLN A 439 -22.85 -7.24 -26.76
N ARG A 440 -23.34 -6.34 -25.91
CA ARG A 440 -22.63 -5.74 -24.77
C ARG A 440 -23.13 -6.27 -23.44
N VAL A 441 -24.44 -6.47 -23.31
CA VAL A 441 -25.09 -6.97 -22.10
C VAL A 441 -26.14 -8.03 -22.41
N TYR A 442 -26.36 -8.91 -21.45
CA TYR A 442 -27.43 -9.91 -21.49
C TYR A 442 -28.12 -10.00 -20.13
N GLN A 443 -29.36 -10.50 -20.13
CA GLN A 443 -30.11 -10.70 -18.89
C GLN A 443 -29.84 -12.11 -18.34
N GLY A 444 -29.32 -12.20 -17.12
CA GLY A 444 -29.10 -13.45 -16.41
C GLY A 444 -30.41 -14.06 -15.87
N ARG A 445 -30.35 -15.29 -15.34
CA ARG A 445 -31.52 -16.04 -14.84
C ARG A 445 -32.29 -15.36 -13.70
N GLY A 446 -31.70 -14.37 -13.02
CA GLY A 446 -32.32 -13.55 -11.95
C GLY A 446 -32.86 -12.18 -12.39
N GLY A 447 -32.91 -11.90 -13.70
CA GLY A 447 -33.33 -10.61 -14.24
C GLY A 447 -32.22 -9.54 -14.33
N GLN A 448 -31.03 -9.87 -13.83
CA GLN A 448 -29.85 -8.99 -13.80
C GLN A 448 -29.23 -8.73 -15.17
N TYR A 449 -28.67 -7.54 -15.40
CA TYR A 449 -27.83 -7.26 -16.56
C TYR A 449 -26.37 -7.63 -16.29
N LEU A 450 -25.82 -8.54 -17.09
CA LEU A 450 -24.42 -8.92 -17.07
C LEU A 450 -23.73 -8.46 -18.35
N LEU A 451 -22.48 -8.02 -18.24
CA LEU A 451 -21.66 -7.74 -19.41
C LEU A 451 -21.33 -9.05 -20.13
N THR A 452 -21.38 -9.04 -21.45
CA THR A 452 -20.89 -10.16 -22.27
C THR A 452 -19.38 -10.29 -22.11
N THR A 453 -18.84 -11.50 -22.27
CA THR A 453 -17.37 -11.70 -22.29
C THR A 453 -16.70 -10.88 -23.38
N ALA A 454 -17.35 -10.70 -24.53
CA ALA A 454 -16.84 -9.84 -25.61
C ALA A 454 -16.65 -8.39 -25.14
N GLU A 455 -17.59 -7.88 -24.34
CA GLU A 455 -17.47 -6.54 -23.79
C GLU A 455 -16.42 -6.44 -22.69
N LYS A 456 -16.34 -7.43 -21.79
CA LYS A 456 -15.27 -7.52 -20.77
C LYS A 456 -13.89 -7.52 -21.44
N LYS A 457 -13.71 -8.30 -22.51
CA LYS A 457 -12.47 -8.33 -23.32
C LYS A 457 -12.16 -6.99 -23.95
N ARG A 458 -13.15 -6.34 -24.57
CA ARG A 458 -12.96 -5.02 -25.20
C ARG A 458 -12.48 -3.99 -24.18
N ILE A 459 -13.12 -3.92 -23.02
CA ILE A 459 -12.74 -3.01 -21.94
C ILE A 459 -11.31 -3.33 -21.46
N LEU A 460 -11.00 -4.61 -21.23
CA LEU A 460 -9.67 -5.03 -20.79
C LEU A 460 -8.57 -4.59 -21.77
N LEU A 461 -8.70 -4.99 -23.05
CA LEU A 461 -7.72 -4.75 -24.09
C LEU A 461 -7.53 -3.26 -24.42
N ASN A 462 -8.61 -2.48 -24.34
CA ASN A 462 -8.53 -1.06 -24.67
C ASN A 462 -8.07 -0.20 -23.50
N ASN A 463 -8.33 -0.60 -22.25
CA ASN A 463 -8.21 0.32 -21.12
C ASN A 463 -7.07 0.01 -20.15
N ILE A 464 -6.66 -1.26 -20.02
CA ILE A 464 -5.78 -1.70 -18.93
C ILE A 464 -4.38 -2.01 -19.46
N TYR A 465 -3.37 -1.35 -18.90
CA TYR A 465 -1.96 -1.50 -19.27
C TYR A 465 -1.09 -1.63 -18.03
N GLY A 466 -0.06 -2.46 -18.11
CA GLY A 466 0.82 -2.75 -16.98
C GLY A 466 2.25 -3.02 -17.43
N VAL A 467 3.21 -2.61 -16.62
CA VAL A 467 4.61 -3.01 -16.77
C VAL A 467 5.15 -3.50 -15.43
N ASP A 468 5.93 -4.57 -15.45
CA ASP A 468 6.71 -4.99 -14.30
C ASP A 468 8.08 -5.52 -14.73
N ILE A 469 9.10 -5.33 -13.91
CA ILE A 469 10.45 -5.82 -14.19
C ILE A 469 10.55 -7.35 -14.03
N ASP A 470 9.71 -7.93 -13.18
CA ASP A 470 9.65 -9.37 -12.94
C ASP A 470 8.67 -10.05 -13.90
N SER A 471 9.20 -10.88 -14.79
CA SER A 471 8.41 -11.71 -15.70
C SER A 471 7.34 -12.56 -14.99
N GLN A 472 7.59 -13.02 -13.77
CA GLN A 472 6.61 -13.81 -13.02
C GLN A 472 5.43 -12.94 -12.55
N ALA A 473 5.70 -11.69 -12.16
CA ALA A 473 4.67 -10.73 -11.78
C ALA A 473 3.74 -10.40 -12.96
N VAL A 474 4.34 -10.20 -14.14
CA VAL A 474 3.61 -10.02 -15.41
C VAL A 474 2.65 -11.19 -15.69
N GLU A 475 3.11 -12.44 -15.55
CA GLU A 475 2.27 -13.62 -15.80
C GLU A 475 1.14 -13.77 -14.77
N VAL A 476 1.40 -13.46 -13.50
CA VAL A 476 0.38 -13.44 -12.44
C VAL A 476 -0.68 -12.36 -12.71
N THR A 477 -0.25 -11.16 -13.12
CA THR A 477 -1.15 -10.07 -13.50
C THR A 477 -2.06 -10.48 -14.65
N LYS A 478 -1.48 -11.06 -15.71
CA LYS A 478 -2.25 -11.59 -16.85
C LYS A 478 -3.26 -12.63 -16.38
N LEU A 479 -2.83 -13.64 -15.63
CA LEU A 479 -3.71 -14.69 -15.11
C LEU A 479 -4.89 -14.09 -14.32
N SER A 480 -4.62 -13.14 -13.43
CA SER A 480 -5.65 -12.52 -12.60
C SER A 480 -6.67 -11.74 -13.44
N LEU A 481 -6.22 -10.96 -14.42
CA LEU A 481 -7.10 -10.23 -15.34
C LEU A 481 -7.94 -11.18 -16.19
N LEU A 482 -7.35 -12.28 -16.67
CA LEU A 482 -8.05 -13.30 -17.46
C LEU A 482 -9.11 -14.05 -16.64
N LEU A 483 -8.79 -14.44 -15.40
CA LEU A 483 -9.75 -15.03 -14.46
C LEU A 483 -10.90 -14.06 -14.14
N LYS A 484 -10.62 -12.76 -14.13
CA LYS A 484 -11.63 -11.73 -13.95
C LYS A 484 -12.58 -11.60 -15.15
N VAL A 485 -12.08 -11.77 -16.38
CA VAL A 485 -12.93 -11.84 -17.59
C VAL A 485 -13.90 -13.02 -17.54
N LEU A 486 -13.45 -14.18 -17.03
CA LEU A 486 -14.27 -15.39 -16.88
C LEU A 486 -15.19 -15.37 -15.64
N GLU A 487 -15.18 -14.30 -14.85
CA GLU A 487 -16.07 -14.19 -13.70
C GLU A 487 -17.53 -14.15 -14.15
N ASN A 488 -18.37 -14.97 -13.53
CA ASN A 488 -19.79 -15.18 -13.86
C ASN A 488 -20.06 -15.85 -15.23
N GLU A 489 -19.07 -16.50 -15.85
CA GLU A 489 -19.26 -17.29 -17.08
C GLU A 489 -19.39 -18.79 -16.80
N ASN A 490 -20.07 -19.53 -17.69
CA ASN A 490 -20.19 -20.99 -17.64
C ASN A 490 -20.08 -21.63 -19.03
N GLN A 491 -20.14 -22.96 -19.11
CA GLN A 491 -20.00 -23.68 -20.36
C GLN A 491 -21.03 -23.27 -21.43
N ASP A 492 -22.29 -23.03 -21.04
CA ASP A 492 -23.35 -22.64 -21.99
C ASP A 492 -23.16 -21.23 -22.55
N THR A 493 -22.80 -20.25 -21.69
CA THR A 493 -22.56 -18.87 -22.14
C THR A 493 -21.33 -18.81 -23.04
N LEU A 494 -20.27 -19.53 -22.67
CA LEU A 494 -19.04 -19.56 -23.43
C LEU A 494 -19.18 -20.31 -24.76
N ALA A 495 -19.87 -21.45 -24.78
CA ALA A 495 -20.09 -22.23 -26.00
C ALA A 495 -20.95 -21.50 -27.03
N ARG A 496 -21.98 -20.75 -26.59
CA ARG A 496 -22.78 -19.89 -27.49
C ARG A 496 -21.89 -18.84 -28.16
N GLN A 497 -20.98 -18.23 -27.40
CA GLN A 497 -20.08 -17.22 -27.91
C GLN A 497 -19.03 -17.79 -28.88
N LEU A 498 -18.38 -18.91 -28.54
CA LEU A 498 -17.42 -19.60 -29.40
C LEU A 498 -18.04 -19.97 -30.76
N LYS A 499 -19.29 -20.45 -30.76
CA LYS A 499 -20.04 -20.80 -31.99
C LYS A 499 -20.44 -19.58 -32.82
N LEU A 500 -20.84 -18.48 -32.18
CA LEU A 500 -21.32 -17.26 -32.87
C LEU A 500 -20.19 -16.45 -33.50
N TRP A 501 -19.01 -16.41 -32.89
CA TRP A 501 -17.92 -15.49 -33.27
C TRP A 501 -16.66 -16.18 -33.80
N ARG A 502 -16.56 -17.52 -33.74
CA ARG A 502 -15.35 -18.29 -34.09
C ARG A 502 -14.05 -17.76 -33.44
N GLU A 503 -14.17 -17.13 -32.28
CA GLU A 503 -13.07 -16.53 -31.52
C GLU A 503 -12.89 -17.27 -30.19
N ARG A 504 -11.63 -17.50 -29.80
CA ARG A 504 -11.25 -18.17 -28.53
C ARG A 504 -11.77 -17.42 -27.29
N ALA A 505 -11.86 -18.10 -26.15
CA ALA A 505 -12.54 -17.63 -24.94
C ALA A 505 -11.87 -16.45 -24.23
N LEU A 506 -10.55 -16.31 -24.31
CA LEU A 506 -9.78 -15.23 -23.68
C LEU A 506 -8.94 -14.45 -24.71
N PRO A 507 -8.54 -13.20 -24.39
CA PRO A 507 -7.67 -12.42 -25.26
C PRO A 507 -6.17 -12.64 -24.95
N ASP A 508 -5.30 -12.34 -25.91
CA ASP A 508 -3.86 -12.15 -25.64
C ASP A 508 -3.64 -10.81 -24.95
N LEU A 509 -2.86 -10.81 -23.86
CA LEU A 509 -2.51 -9.62 -23.08
C LEU A 509 -1.05 -9.17 -23.30
N GLY A 510 -0.30 -9.77 -24.23
CA GLY A 510 1.10 -9.42 -24.51
C GLY A 510 1.33 -7.96 -24.88
N SER A 511 0.35 -7.32 -25.54
CA SER A 511 0.42 -5.88 -25.88
C SER A 511 -0.03 -4.96 -24.75
N ASN A 512 -0.67 -5.50 -23.70
CA ASN A 512 -1.22 -4.73 -22.59
C ASN A 512 -0.33 -4.79 -21.35
N ILE A 513 0.15 -5.99 -21.00
CA ILE A 513 0.95 -6.26 -19.81
C ILE A 513 2.34 -6.73 -20.24
N LYS A 514 3.35 -5.88 -20.03
CA LYS A 514 4.70 -6.07 -20.56
C LYS A 514 5.75 -6.26 -19.46
N CYS A 515 6.82 -6.98 -19.81
CA CYS A 515 7.95 -7.23 -18.93
C CYS A 515 9.08 -6.26 -19.25
N GLY A 516 9.56 -5.51 -18.26
CA GLY A 516 10.64 -4.55 -18.45
C GLY A 516 10.82 -3.57 -17.30
N ASN A 517 11.96 -2.91 -17.29
CA ASN A 517 12.33 -1.91 -16.32
C ASN A 517 11.78 -0.55 -16.72
N SER A 518 10.68 -0.19 -16.07
CA SER A 518 9.95 1.06 -16.26
C SER A 518 10.78 2.34 -16.18
N LEU A 519 11.97 2.33 -15.57
CA LEU A 519 12.83 3.52 -15.39
C LEU A 519 14.06 3.58 -16.30
N ILE A 520 14.45 2.46 -16.92
CA ILE A 520 15.71 2.34 -17.69
C ILE A 520 15.41 1.88 -19.11
N GLY A 521 15.73 2.72 -20.09
CA GLY A 521 15.61 2.42 -21.53
C GLY A 521 16.86 1.75 -22.10
N SER A 522 16.77 1.23 -23.33
CA SER A 522 17.90 0.54 -23.99
C SER A 522 19.08 1.46 -24.27
N ASP A 523 18.85 2.77 -24.33
CA ASP A 523 19.88 3.80 -24.42
C ASP A 523 20.86 3.78 -23.21
N PHE A 524 20.51 3.09 -22.12
CA PHE A 524 21.45 2.79 -21.04
C PHE A 524 22.71 2.07 -21.53
N TYR A 525 22.58 1.27 -22.60
CA TYR A 525 23.68 0.53 -23.21
C TYR A 525 24.43 1.33 -24.29
N GLU A 526 23.97 2.52 -24.66
CA GLU A 526 24.58 3.35 -25.70
C GLU A 526 25.75 4.16 -25.12
N GLY A 527 26.95 3.55 -25.09
CA GLY A 527 28.19 4.19 -24.65
C GLY A 527 29.43 3.26 -24.74
N GLU A 528 30.64 3.78 -24.45
CA GLU A 528 31.92 3.05 -24.53
C GLU A 528 32.04 1.82 -23.59
N GLN A 529 30.99 1.48 -22.84
CA GLN A 529 30.93 0.43 -21.84
C GLN A 529 30.12 -0.81 -22.26
N LEU A 530 29.72 -0.95 -23.54
CA LEU A 530 28.97 -2.10 -24.06
C LEU A 530 29.57 -3.48 -23.71
N ASN A 531 30.89 -3.54 -23.59
CA ASN A 531 31.64 -4.76 -23.26
C ASN A 531 31.60 -5.13 -21.76
N LEU A 532 31.01 -4.31 -20.90
CA LEU A 532 30.90 -4.58 -19.45
C LEU A 532 29.68 -5.43 -19.08
N PHE A 533 28.66 -5.49 -19.93
CA PHE A 533 27.40 -6.16 -19.60
C PHE A 533 27.30 -7.52 -20.28
N ASP A 534 27.42 -8.58 -19.49
CA ASP A 534 27.09 -9.93 -19.93
C ASP A 534 25.57 -10.12 -20.11
N GLU A 535 25.16 -11.29 -20.63
CA GLU A 535 23.74 -11.58 -20.81
C GLU A 535 22.95 -11.61 -19.50
N GLU A 536 23.56 -12.00 -18.38
CA GLU A 536 22.89 -12.06 -17.08
C GLU A 536 22.59 -10.64 -16.58
N GLU A 537 23.53 -9.71 -16.72
CA GLU A 537 23.36 -8.34 -16.29
C GLU A 537 22.36 -7.58 -17.17
N ARG A 538 22.38 -7.80 -18.50
CA ARG A 538 21.35 -7.25 -19.39
C ARG A 538 19.95 -7.73 -19.03
N ARG A 539 19.82 -9.02 -18.67
CA ARG A 539 18.55 -9.61 -18.20
C ARG A 539 18.12 -9.08 -16.84
N ARG A 540 19.08 -8.77 -15.93
CA ARG A 540 18.80 -8.16 -14.63
C ARG A 540 18.26 -6.74 -14.78
N ILE A 541 18.91 -5.93 -15.63
CA ILE A 541 18.51 -4.55 -15.89
C ILE A 541 17.17 -4.52 -16.62
N ASN A 542 16.96 -5.46 -17.56
CA ASN A 542 15.72 -5.66 -18.30
C ASN A 542 15.18 -4.36 -18.91
N ALA A 543 16.01 -3.63 -19.67
CA ALA A 543 15.67 -2.30 -20.18
C ALA A 543 14.36 -2.28 -20.99
N PHE A 544 13.60 -1.19 -20.90
CA PHE A 544 12.29 -1.05 -21.51
C PHE A 544 12.10 0.32 -22.16
N ASP A 545 11.82 0.33 -23.46
CA ASP A 545 11.62 1.56 -24.23
C ASP A 545 10.13 1.84 -24.45
N TRP A 546 9.62 2.84 -23.73
CA TRP A 546 8.20 3.18 -23.74
C TRP A 546 7.67 3.56 -25.13
N GLU A 547 8.49 4.25 -25.92
CA GLU A 547 8.16 4.71 -27.27
C GLU A 547 8.05 3.55 -28.27
N THR A 548 8.84 2.48 -28.08
CA THR A 548 8.82 1.27 -28.91
C THR A 548 7.73 0.31 -28.47
N GLU A 549 7.52 0.19 -27.15
CA GLU A 549 6.63 -0.78 -26.57
C GLU A 549 5.16 -0.31 -26.54
N PHE A 550 4.92 0.99 -26.39
CA PHE A 550 3.58 1.58 -26.43
C PHE A 550 3.49 2.77 -27.41
N PRO A 551 3.81 2.57 -28.70
CA PRO A 551 3.93 3.66 -29.67
C PRO A 551 2.63 4.43 -29.83
N GLU A 552 1.50 3.72 -29.96
CA GLU A 552 0.18 4.32 -30.15
C GLU A 552 -0.31 5.14 -28.95
N ILE A 553 0.24 4.89 -27.76
CA ILE A 553 -0.14 5.62 -26.54
C ILE A 553 0.79 6.81 -26.36
N ILE A 554 2.11 6.57 -26.38
CA ILE A 554 3.12 7.59 -26.07
C ILE A 554 3.18 8.67 -27.15
N GLN A 555 3.14 8.30 -28.44
CA GLN A 555 3.29 9.28 -29.54
C GLN A 555 2.05 10.16 -29.73
N VAL A 556 0.86 9.64 -29.40
CA VAL A 556 -0.40 10.35 -29.66
C VAL A 556 -0.78 11.27 -28.50
N ARG A 557 -0.77 10.75 -27.26
CA ARG A 557 -1.37 11.49 -26.14
C ARG A 557 -0.87 11.15 -24.74
N GLY A 558 -0.07 10.11 -24.52
CA GLY A 558 0.28 9.61 -23.18
C GLY A 558 -0.87 8.84 -22.50
N PHE A 559 -0.68 8.48 -21.23
CA PHE A 559 -1.66 7.74 -20.43
C PHE A 559 -2.68 8.66 -19.75
N ASP A 560 -3.96 8.28 -19.76
CA ASP A 560 -5.02 9.07 -19.11
C ASP A 560 -5.05 8.88 -17.59
N ALA A 561 -4.65 7.70 -17.12
CA ALA A 561 -4.43 7.47 -15.70
C ALA A 561 -3.13 6.71 -15.49
N VAL A 562 -2.35 7.11 -14.48
CA VAL A 562 -1.26 6.30 -13.93
C VAL A 562 -1.57 6.04 -12.47
N ILE A 563 -1.73 4.77 -12.10
CA ILE A 563 -2.08 4.31 -10.76
C ILE A 563 -1.09 3.24 -10.29
N GLY A 564 -0.94 3.05 -8.98
CA GLY A 564 -0.09 1.95 -8.50
C GLY A 564 0.52 2.15 -7.12
N ASN A 565 1.42 1.21 -6.78
CA ASN A 565 2.32 1.25 -5.63
C ASN A 565 3.74 0.94 -6.12
N PRO A 566 4.56 1.95 -6.47
CA PRO A 566 5.89 1.71 -7.02
C PRO A 566 6.85 1.19 -5.94
N PRO A 567 7.98 0.58 -6.31
CA PRO A 567 8.96 0.10 -5.33
C PRO A 567 9.60 1.26 -4.54
N TRP A 568 9.79 1.05 -3.23
CA TRP A 568 10.42 2.01 -2.31
C TRP A 568 11.80 1.50 -1.88
N GLY A 569 12.84 2.27 -2.17
CA GLY A 569 14.22 1.95 -1.83
C GLY A 569 14.81 0.81 -2.66
N ALA A 570 14.46 0.73 -3.95
CA ALA A 570 15.05 -0.27 -4.85
C ALA A 570 16.59 -0.17 -4.89
N ASP A 571 17.26 -1.31 -4.95
CA ASP A 571 18.71 -1.39 -5.09
C ASP A 571 19.09 -1.16 -6.56
N PHE A 572 19.98 -0.20 -6.81
CA PHE A 572 20.52 0.10 -8.14
C PHE A 572 22.04 -0.02 -8.11
N SER A 573 22.65 -0.51 -9.19
CA SER A 573 24.09 -0.45 -9.39
C SER A 573 24.57 1.00 -9.52
N GLU A 574 25.88 1.21 -9.44
CA GLU A 574 26.47 2.54 -9.61
C GLU A 574 26.16 3.12 -11.00
N LEU A 575 26.22 2.30 -12.06
CA LEU A 575 25.90 2.71 -13.43
C LEU A 575 24.41 3.07 -13.58
N GLU A 576 23.51 2.26 -13.00
CA GLU A 576 22.06 2.54 -12.99
C GLU A 576 21.76 3.85 -12.27
N LEU A 577 22.43 4.12 -11.14
CA LEU A 577 22.30 5.39 -10.43
C LEU A 577 22.81 6.58 -11.24
N ILE A 578 23.94 6.44 -11.95
CA ILE A 578 24.46 7.50 -12.81
C ILE A 578 23.46 7.83 -13.92
N TYR A 579 22.94 6.81 -14.60
CA TYR A 579 21.93 6.96 -15.64
C TYR A 579 20.64 7.61 -15.13
N LEU A 580 20.08 7.09 -14.02
CA LEU A 580 18.86 7.65 -13.43
C LEU A 580 19.09 9.09 -12.96
N ARG A 581 20.23 9.40 -12.36
CA ARG A 581 20.54 10.77 -11.95
C ARG A 581 20.70 11.72 -13.13
N SER A 582 21.26 11.26 -14.24
CA SER A 582 21.48 12.10 -15.42
C SER A 582 20.16 12.54 -16.06
N ARG A 583 19.15 11.66 -16.08
CA ARG A 583 17.82 11.89 -16.66
C ARG A 583 16.81 12.58 -15.72
N ASN A 584 17.12 12.65 -14.42
CA ASN A 584 16.21 13.19 -13.41
C ASN A 584 16.81 14.37 -12.63
N ARG A 585 17.79 15.09 -13.20
CA ARG A 585 18.55 16.18 -12.52
C ARG A 585 17.67 17.25 -11.87
N ASP A 586 16.51 17.53 -12.47
CA ASP A 586 15.61 18.60 -12.04
C ASP A 586 14.99 18.35 -10.67
N ILE A 587 14.86 17.10 -10.24
CA ILE A 587 14.25 16.73 -8.96
C ILE A 587 15.28 16.39 -7.87
N ILE A 588 16.57 16.36 -8.21
CA ILE A 588 17.62 15.84 -7.32
C ILE A 588 18.17 16.94 -6.41
N VAL A 589 18.14 16.66 -5.11
CA VAL A 589 18.76 17.50 -4.06
C VAL A 589 20.02 16.83 -3.51
N ARG A 590 19.87 15.68 -2.85
CA ARG A 590 21.00 14.93 -2.27
C ARG A 590 20.75 13.43 -2.22
N MET A 591 19.77 13.00 -1.43
CA MET A 591 19.35 11.59 -1.34
C MET A 591 18.19 11.35 -2.30
N ILE A 592 18.18 10.18 -2.94
CA ILE A 592 17.14 9.77 -3.88
C ILE A 592 16.67 8.38 -3.49
N ASP A 593 15.36 8.18 -3.55
CA ASP A 593 14.70 6.89 -3.38
C ASP A 593 13.98 6.56 -4.71
N SER A 594 13.84 5.27 -5.05
CA SER A 594 13.30 4.79 -6.32
C SER A 594 11.92 5.39 -6.64
N PHE A 595 11.05 5.57 -5.64
CA PHE A 595 9.71 6.13 -5.85
C PHE A 595 9.76 7.52 -6.49
N MET A 596 10.81 8.31 -6.23
CA MET A 596 10.94 9.67 -6.77
C MET A 596 11.05 9.66 -8.31
N TYR A 597 11.76 8.68 -8.86
CA TYR A 597 11.89 8.50 -10.30
C TYR A 597 10.56 8.09 -10.94
N PHE A 598 9.82 7.19 -10.28
CA PHE A 598 8.47 6.81 -10.73
C PHE A 598 7.52 8.01 -10.75
N VAL A 599 7.47 8.82 -9.67
CA VAL A 599 6.62 10.02 -9.64
C VAL A 599 6.98 10.97 -10.78
N TYR A 600 8.26 11.27 -10.97
CA TYR A 600 8.69 12.21 -11.99
C TYR A 600 8.44 11.70 -13.41
N GLN A 601 8.99 10.53 -13.77
CA GLN A 601 8.91 10.03 -15.15
C GLN A 601 7.48 9.73 -15.60
N PHE A 602 6.63 9.20 -14.71
CA PHE A 602 5.24 8.90 -15.07
C PHE A 602 4.32 10.12 -15.01
N SER A 603 4.67 11.17 -14.27
CA SER A 603 3.95 12.45 -14.39
C SER A 603 4.13 13.09 -15.78
N ILE A 604 5.31 12.91 -16.39
CA ILE A 604 5.61 13.41 -17.75
C ILE A 604 4.77 12.66 -18.79
N LYS A 605 4.64 11.34 -18.63
CA LYS A 605 3.91 10.42 -19.53
C LYS A 605 2.37 10.50 -19.44
N LEU A 606 1.82 11.38 -18.60
CA LEU A 606 0.38 11.63 -18.55
C LEU A 606 -0.10 12.40 -19.78
N SER A 607 -1.32 12.09 -20.21
CA SER A 607 -2.08 12.87 -21.18
C SER A 607 -2.56 14.19 -20.58
N LYS A 608 -2.93 15.14 -21.44
CA LYS A 608 -3.53 16.41 -20.99
C LYS A 608 -4.87 16.11 -20.31
N GLY A 609 -5.04 16.57 -19.08
CA GLY A 609 -6.19 16.23 -18.23
C GLY A 609 -6.13 14.82 -17.63
N GLY A 610 -5.03 14.08 -17.84
CA GLY A 610 -4.79 12.78 -17.24
C GLY A 610 -4.49 12.88 -15.74
N PHE A 611 -4.78 11.81 -15.02
CA PHE A 611 -4.66 11.72 -13.56
C PHE A 611 -3.53 10.77 -13.14
N TYR A 612 -2.80 11.18 -12.12
CA TYR A 612 -1.86 10.32 -11.39
C TYR A 612 -2.42 10.04 -10.01
N GLY A 613 -2.33 8.80 -9.53
CA GLY A 613 -2.70 8.43 -8.17
C GLY A 613 -1.89 7.26 -7.65
N MET A 614 -1.04 7.47 -6.65
CA MET A 614 -0.23 6.39 -6.07
C MET A 614 -0.21 6.44 -4.55
N ILE A 615 0.03 5.27 -3.95
CA ILE A 615 0.50 5.17 -2.56
C ILE A 615 2.03 5.24 -2.56
N LEU A 616 2.58 6.13 -1.74
CA LEU A 616 4.00 6.50 -1.75
C LEU A 616 4.53 6.63 -0.31
N PRO A 617 5.85 6.70 -0.09
CA PRO A 617 6.40 7.02 1.23
C PRO A 617 6.00 8.42 1.71
N ASP A 618 5.59 8.56 2.97
CA ASP A 618 5.12 9.82 3.56
C ASP A 618 6.18 10.94 3.55
N VAL A 619 7.47 10.56 3.51
CA VAL A 619 8.61 11.47 3.36
C VAL A 619 8.50 12.37 2.12
N LEU A 620 7.73 11.97 1.09
CA LEU A 620 7.40 12.83 -0.03
C LEU A 620 6.70 14.11 0.43
N LEU A 621 5.88 14.06 1.47
CA LEU A 621 5.06 15.20 1.90
C LEU A 621 5.86 16.31 2.58
N TYR A 622 6.98 15.98 3.22
CA TYR A 622 7.69 16.92 4.10
C TYR A 622 9.23 16.93 4.01
N GLN A 623 9.88 15.83 3.59
CA GLN A 623 11.34 15.75 3.65
C GLN A 623 11.97 16.75 2.66
N GLY A 624 13.08 17.36 3.07
CA GLY A 624 13.79 18.36 2.27
C GLY A 624 14.37 17.80 0.97
N ASP A 625 14.79 16.53 0.94
CA ASP A 625 15.31 15.89 -0.29
C ASP A 625 14.24 15.78 -1.39
N ASN A 626 12.95 15.83 -1.03
CA ASN A 626 11.82 15.80 -1.96
C ASN A 626 11.32 17.20 -2.37
N SER A 627 12.00 18.29 -1.95
CA SER A 627 11.51 19.65 -2.17
C SER A 627 11.41 20.01 -3.66
N LYS A 628 12.42 19.68 -4.46
CA LYS A 628 12.42 19.93 -5.91
C LYS A 628 11.36 19.12 -6.64
N LEU A 629 11.10 17.88 -6.23
CA LEU A 629 10.01 17.08 -6.76
C LEU A 629 8.66 17.73 -6.46
N ARG A 630 8.42 18.18 -5.22
CA ARG A 630 7.18 18.90 -4.87
C ARG A 630 7.04 20.23 -5.63
N GLU A 631 8.14 20.96 -5.80
CA GLU A 631 8.17 22.18 -6.60
C GLU A 631 7.76 21.91 -8.06
N TYR A 632 8.36 20.90 -8.66
CA TYR A 632 8.04 20.46 -10.02
C TYR A 632 6.56 20.08 -10.14
N LEU A 633 6.03 19.32 -9.18
CA LEU A 633 4.63 18.93 -9.18
C LEU A 633 3.68 20.13 -9.09
N LEU A 634 3.95 21.08 -8.19
CA LEU A 634 3.12 22.29 -8.05
C LEU A 634 3.13 23.20 -9.28
N LYS A 635 4.26 23.25 -9.99
CA LYS A 635 4.42 24.08 -11.19
C LYS A 635 3.68 23.50 -12.39
N ASN A 636 3.66 22.17 -12.52
CA ASN A 636 3.20 21.49 -13.74
C ASN A 636 1.83 20.82 -13.60
N PHE A 637 1.34 20.61 -12.38
CA PHE A 637 0.13 19.82 -12.13
C PHE A 637 -0.82 20.49 -11.14
N ARG A 638 -2.09 20.13 -11.29
CA ARG A 638 -3.16 20.43 -10.35
C ARG A 638 -3.19 19.33 -9.28
N ILE A 639 -2.77 19.63 -8.05
CA ILE A 639 -2.73 18.65 -6.96
C ILE A 639 -4.14 18.46 -6.37
N ASN A 640 -4.75 17.29 -6.51
CA ASN A 640 -6.12 17.07 -6.03
C ASN A 640 -6.16 16.63 -4.57
N ILE A 641 -5.30 15.67 -4.20
CA ILE A 641 -5.37 15.00 -2.90
C ILE A 641 -3.96 14.72 -2.36
N THR A 642 -3.74 15.03 -1.07
CA THR A 642 -2.55 14.68 -0.31
C THR A 642 -2.95 14.15 1.07
N LEU A 643 -2.90 12.83 1.27
CA LEU A 643 -3.26 12.20 2.55
C LEU A 643 -2.03 11.58 3.19
N ASN A 644 -1.70 11.97 4.42
CA ASN A 644 -0.73 11.22 5.21
C ASN A 644 -1.44 10.01 5.83
N MET A 645 -1.12 8.81 5.38
CA MET A 645 -1.75 7.59 5.85
C MET A 645 -1.04 7.00 7.07
N GLY A 646 0.18 7.41 7.38
CA GLY A 646 0.97 6.79 8.44
C GLY A 646 1.23 5.29 8.14
N ASN A 647 1.26 4.47 9.19
CA ASN A 647 1.46 3.02 9.02
C ASN A 647 0.18 2.37 8.50
N VAL A 648 0.27 1.81 7.29
CA VAL A 648 -0.83 1.09 6.62
C VAL A 648 -0.51 -0.38 6.40
N PHE A 649 0.75 -0.68 6.11
CA PHE A 649 1.21 -2.04 5.92
C PHE A 649 1.59 -2.66 7.25
N ASN A 650 0.97 -3.79 7.60
CA ASN A 650 1.30 -4.54 8.81
C ASN A 650 2.77 -4.95 8.78
N LYS A 651 3.53 -4.78 9.87
CA LYS A 651 4.96 -5.14 10.01
C LYS A 651 5.98 -4.30 9.20
N VAL A 652 5.54 -3.37 8.35
CA VAL A 652 6.41 -2.36 7.72
C VAL A 652 6.56 -1.16 8.63
N THR A 653 7.79 -0.72 8.89
CA THR A 653 8.08 0.47 9.71
C THR A 653 8.21 1.75 8.89
N ARG A 654 7.87 1.72 7.60
CA ARG A 654 7.80 2.87 6.69
C ARG A 654 6.35 3.38 6.55
N PRO A 655 6.03 4.60 7.03
CA PRO A 655 4.71 5.20 6.82
C PRO A 655 4.48 5.61 5.36
N ALA A 656 3.20 5.69 4.98
CA ALA A 656 2.75 5.93 3.62
C ALA A 656 1.91 7.20 3.49
N CYS A 657 1.78 7.70 2.26
CA CYS A 657 0.86 8.74 1.86
C CYS A 657 0.14 8.38 0.56
N ILE A 658 -1.01 9.00 0.31
CA ILE A 658 -1.70 8.96 -0.99
C ILE A 658 -1.54 10.33 -1.64
N LEU A 659 -1.08 10.33 -2.88
CA LEU A 659 -0.95 11.53 -3.71
C LEU A 659 -1.77 11.34 -4.99
N VAL A 660 -2.69 12.29 -5.25
CA VAL A 660 -3.45 12.35 -6.52
C VAL A 660 -3.30 13.73 -7.14
N PHE A 661 -2.96 13.79 -8.42
CA PHE A 661 -2.87 15.03 -9.19
C PHE A 661 -3.29 14.86 -10.64
N GLU A 662 -3.58 15.97 -11.31
CA GLU A 662 -4.05 16.05 -12.69
C GLU A 662 -3.11 16.91 -13.53
N LYS A 663 -2.85 16.50 -14.78
CA LYS A 663 -2.07 17.29 -15.75
C LYS A 663 -2.93 18.40 -16.38
N SER A 664 -3.18 19.44 -15.60
CA SER A 664 -3.92 20.65 -15.99
C SER A 664 -3.39 21.91 -15.30
N ASP A 665 -3.92 23.10 -15.64
CA ASP A 665 -3.40 24.38 -15.14
C ASP A 665 -3.55 24.50 -13.61
N ALA A 666 -2.42 24.72 -12.94
CA ALA A 666 -2.25 24.73 -11.50
C ALA A 666 -2.85 25.97 -10.78
N ARG A 667 -3.16 27.05 -11.50
CA ARG A 667 -3.18 28.41 -10.92
C ARG A 667 -4.30 28.75 -9.93
N LYS A 668 -5.39 27.96 -9.83
CA LYS A 668 -6.52 28.24 -8.92
C LYS A 668 -7.14 27.02 -8.25
N ASN A 669 -6.37 25.96 -8.06
CA ASN A 669 -6.93 24.73 -7.50
C ASN A 669 -6.99 24.72 -5.96
N ASN A 670 -7.98 24.00 -5.43
CA ASN A 670 -8.03 23.57 -4.06
C ASN A 670 -7.53 22.12 -3.94
N ILE A 671 -6.68 21.88 -2.95
CA ILE A 671 -6.10 20.61 -2.58
C ILE A 671 -6.88 20.05 -1.39
N THR A 672 -7.24 18.78 -1.47
CA THR A 672 -7.75 18.04 -0.32
C THR A 672 -6.59 17.48 0.49
N ILE A 673 -6.48 17.86 1.75
CA ILE A 673 -5.37 17.49 2.64
C ILE A 673 -5.88 16.94 3.97
N SER A 674 -5.27 15.86 4.45
CA SER A 674 -5.55 15.30 5.78
C SER A 674 -4.38 14.48 6.32
N ASP A 675 -4.28 14.42 7.65
CA ASP A 675 -3.31 13.58 8.36
C ASP A 675 -4.05 12.46 9.11
N LEU A 676 -4.05 11.28 8.51
CA LEU A 676 -4.68 10.05 9.00
C LEU A 676 -3.67 9.13 9.72
N SER A 677 -2.44 9.61 9.98
CA SER A 677 -1.38 8.77 10.56
C SER A 677 -1.72 8.18 11.92
N LYS A 678 -2.59 8.84 12.69
CA LYS A 678 -3.09 8.40 14.00
C LYS A 678 -4.48 7.76 13.94
N GLU A 679 -5.12 7.72 12.77
CA GLU A 679 -6.45 7.16 12.62
C GLU A 679 -6.38 5.63 12.68
N LYS A 680 -7.26 5.02 13.48
CA LYS A 680 -7.35 3.56 13.59
C LYS A 680 -8.17 2.99 12.45
N ASP A 681 -9.31 3.61 12.14
CA ASP A 681 -10.25 3.15 11.12
C ASP A 681 -10.12 3.98 9.83
N LYS A 682 -8.99 3.79 9.14
CA LYS A 682 -8.66 4.52 7.92
C LYS A 682 -9.64 4.19 6.78
N GLU A 683 -10.15 2.96 6.72
CA GLU A 683 -11.07 2.52 5.67
C GLU A 683 -12.39 3.30 5.73
N ASN A 684 -12.99 3.39 6.91
CA ASN A 684 -14.23 4.14 7.10
C ASN A 684 -14.06 5.64 6.82
N VAL A 685 -12.93 6.23 7.26
CA VAL A 685 -12.64 7.65 6.99
C VAL A 685 -12.46 7.93 5.50
N LEU A 686 -11.77 7.07 4.75
CA LEU A 686 -11.64 7.23 3.30
C LEU A 686 -12.99 7.08 2.56
N ARG A 687 -13.91 6.23 3.07
CA ARG A 687 -15.25 6.06 2.48
C ARG A 687 -16.16 7.25 2.74
N ASN A 688 -16.17 7.79 3.96
CA ASN A 688 -17.13 8.82 4.39
C ASN A 688 -16.56 10.25 4.38
N SER A 689 -15.24 10.41 4.26
CA SER A 689 -14.52 11.70 4.15
C SER A 689 -14.82 12.78 5.22
N PRO A 690 -15.15 12.49 6.50
CA PRO A 690 -15.63 13.51 7.44
C PRO A 690 -14.57 14.54 7.90
N HIS A 691 -13.28 14.34 7.58
CA HIS A 691 -12.16 15.11 8.15
C HIS A 691 -11.20 15.71 7.12
N PHE A 692 -11.62 15.81 5.86
CA PHE A 692 -10.78 16.32 4.80
C PHE A 692 -10.82 17.84 4.75
N GLN A 693 -9.64 18.46 4.80
CA GLN A 693 -9.50 19.92 4.76
C GLN A 693 -9.20 20.37 3.33
N SER A 694 -9.68 21.55 2.95
CA SER A 694 -9.43 22.14 1.63
C SER A 694 -8.47 23.32 1.73
N LEU A 695 -7.45 23.35 0.86
CA LEU A 695 -6.40 24.37 0.86
C LEU A 695 -6.13 24.85 -0.57
N LYS A 696 -6.01 26.16 -0.79
CA LYS A 696 -5.58 26.69 -2.09
C LYS A 696 -4.14 26.27 -2.39
N GLN A 697 -3.91 25.68 -3.56
CA GLN A 697 -2.58 25.23 -4.01
C GLN A 697 -1.53 26.35 -3.96
N GLY A 698 -1.92 27.58 -4.34
CA GLY A 698 -1.03 28.74 -4.28
C GLY A 698 -0.47 29.03 -2.88
N LEU A 699 -1.19 28.67 -1.81
CA LEU A 699 -0.67 28.81 -0.45
C LEU A 699 0.49 27.86 -0.17
N ILE A 700 0.54 26.68 -0.81
CA ILE A 700 1.66 25.74 -0.68
C ILE A 700 2.88 26.25 -1.45
N SER A 701 2.68 26.89 -2.60
CA SER A 701 3.77 27.46 -3.39
C SER A 701 4.58 28.51 -2.62
N ASP A 702 3.94 29.20 -1.67
CA ASP A 702 4.59 30.18 -0.78
C ASP A 702 5.30 29.53 0.42
N LEU A 703 5.08 28.23 0.68
CA LEU A 703 5.67 27.55 1.82
C LEU A 703 7.13 27.15 1.57
N PRO A 704 7.97 27.17 2.61
CA PRO A 704 9.30 26.57 2.54
C PRO A 704 9.23 25.10 2.09
N ASN A 705 10.07 24.71 1.12
CA ASN A 705 10.12 23.34 0.64
C ASN A 705 8.76 22.78 0.14
N TYR A 706 7.75 23.61 -0.12
CA TYR A 706 6.50 23.20 -0.77
C TYR A 706 5.74 22.07 -0.05
N LEU A 707 5.46 22.20 1.24
CA LEU A 707 4.96 21.09 2.07
C LEU A 707 3.55 20.63 1.71
N PHE A 708 3.35 19.31 1.58
CA PHE A 708 2.06 18.67 1.27
C PHE A 708 1.41 18.04 2.53
N ILE A 709 1.74 18.53 3.73
CA ILE A 709 1.21 17.98 4.98
C ILE A 709 0.88 19.04 6.02
N THR A 710 -0.36 19.03 6.49
CA THR A 710 -0.77 19.81 7.65
C THR A 710 -1.86 19.09 8.42
N ASN A 711 -1.86 19.28 9.74
CA ASN A 711 -2.98 18.91 10.61
C ASN A 711 -4.01 20.05 10.75
N ASN A 712 -3.67 21.26 10.29
CA ASN A 712 -4.52 22.43 10.36
C ASN A 712 -4.16 23.44 9.24
N VAL A 713 -5.06 23.62 8.28
CA VAL A 713 -4.88 24.58 7.17
C VAL A 713 -4.56 26.00 7.66
N ASN A 714 -5.10 26.40 8.82
CA ASN A 714 -4.87 27.74 9.38
C ASN A 714 -3.39 28.00 9.66
N HIS A 715 -2.58 26.97 9.91
CA HIS A 715 -1.13 27.14 10.10
C HIS A 715 -0.45 27.74 8.86
N TYR A 716 -0.85 27.30 7.67
CA TYR A 716 -0.29 27.82 6.42
C TYR A 716 -0.79 29.22 6.12
N GLN A 717 -2.05 29.52 6.47
CA GLN A 717 -2.59 30.88 6.34
C GLN A 717 -1.84 31.87 7.22
N ILE A 718 -1.52 31.50 8.47
CA ILE A 718 -0.71 32.31 9.37
C ILE A 718 0.68 32.56 8.78
N PHE A 719 1.33 31.53 8.22
CA PHE A 719 2.63 31.68 7.57
C PHE A 719 2.57 32.64 6.38
N SER A 720 1.62 32.45 5.46
CA SER A 720 1.45 33.32 4.28
C SER A 720 1.17 34.77 4.68
N LYS A 721 0.32 35.01 5.70
CA LYS A 721 0.12 36.35 6.26
C LYS A 721 1.42 36.95 6.78
N THR A 722 2.24 36.15 7.47
CA THR A 722 3.53 36.62 8.02
C THR A 722 4.51 37.03 6.92
N GLN A 723 4.56 36.29 5.81
CA GLN A 723 5.44 36.64 4.68
C GLN A 723 5.05 37.97 4.01
N LYS A 724 3.75 38.28 3.97
CA LYS A 724 3.24 39.51 3.32
C LYS A 724 3.50 40.80 4.11
N LEU A 725 3.93 40.71 5.37
CA LEU A 725 4.16 41.87 6.25
C LEU A 725 5.52 42.56 6.03
N GLY A 726 6.27 42.22 4.98
CA GLY A 726 7.56 42.87 4.69
C GLY A 726 8.65 42.59 5.73
N ASN A 727 8.59 41.42 6.40
CA ASN A 727 9.56 41.04 7.41
C ASN A 727 10.95 40.79 6.79
N ILE A 728 12.00 41.06 7.55
CA ILE A 728 13.37 40.75 7.16
C ILE A 728 13.75 39.36 7.69
N LEU A 729 14.53 38.61 6.91
CA LEU A 729 15.01 37.30 7.35
C LEU A 729 16.07 37.47 8.44
N LEU A 730 16.06 36.60 9.46
CA LEU A 730 17.08 36.60 10.51
C LEU A 730 18.49 36.60 9.92
N GLY A 731 18.74 35.80 8.88
CA GLY A 731 20.04 35.74 8.21
C GLY A 731 20.55 37.09 7.70
N ASN A 732 19.66 38.03 7.37
CA ASN A 732 20.03 39.38 6.91
C ASN A 732 20.42 40.31 8.07
N LEU A 733 20.07 39.96 9.30
CA LEU A 733 20.46 40.66 10.52
C LEU A 733 21.77 40.11 11.11
N VAL A 734 22.11 38.85 10.80
CA VAL A 734 23.35 38.23 11.25
C VAL A 734 24.54 38.83 10.51
N ASP A 735 25.68 38.93 11.18
CA ASP A 735 26.91 39.37 10.56
C ASP A 735 27.47 38.38 9.52
N LYS A 736 28.61 38.75 8.91
CA LYS A 736 29.26 38.00 7.83
C LYS A 736 29.71 36.58 8.21
N ASP A 737 29.86 36.28 9.50
CA ASP A 737 30.23 34.93 9.95
C ASP A 737 29.02 34.00 10.00
N GLY A 738 27.79 34.53 9.89
CA GLY A 738 26.56 33.73 9.85
C GLY A 738 26.26 33.00 11.18
N ILE A 739 25.29 32.08 11.13
CA ILE A 739 24.96 31.25 12.30
C ILE A 739 25.87 30.03 12.35
N GLN A 740 26.75 29.98 13.34
CA GLN A 740 27.78 28.96 13.49
C GLN A 740 27.41 27.93 14.55
N ARG A 741 27.90 26.70 14.39
CA ARG A 741 27.91 25.71 15.48
C ARG A 741 29.13 25.91 16.36
N GLY A 742 29.00 25.57 17.64
CA GLY A 742 30.11 25.53 18.58
C GLY A 742 31.19 24.49 18.26
N VAL A 743 32.18 24.42 19.14
CA VAL A 743 33.33 23.50 19.05
C VAL A 743 32.91 22.05 19.27
N SER A 744 33.51 21.12 18.54
CA SER A 744 33.28 19.69 18.75
C SER A 744 34.52 19.07 19.40
N PRO A 745 34.49 18.81 20.73
CA PRO A 745 35.52 18.01 21.38
C PRO A 745 35.24 16.53 21.08
N ASP A 746 36.18 15.83 20.45
CA ASP A 746 36.06 14.40 20.16
C ASP A 746 35.64 13.61 21.41
N LEU A 747 36.30 13.90 22.53
CA LEU A 747 35.99 13.35 23.84
C LEU A 747 35.81 14.48 24.85
N LYS A 748 34.57 14.74 25.27
CA LYS A 748 34.22 15.82 26.21
C LYS A 748 35.10 15.85 27.46
N LYS A 749 35.29 14.69 28.10
CA LYS A 749 36.08 14.54 29.33
C LYS A 749 37.59 14.81 29.19
N ALA A 750 38.12 14.82 27.97
CA ALA A 750 39.53 15.16 27.73
C ALA A 750 39.74 16.66 27.45
N PHE A 751 38.70 17.38 27.02
CA PHE A 751 38.81 18.78 26.58
C PHE A 751 37.98 19.76 27.41
N LEU A 752 37.04 19.28 28.21
CA LEU A 752 36.24 20.07 29.14
C LEU A 752 36.66 19.70 30.56
N ILE A 753 37.21 20.67 31.28
CA ILE A 753 37.87 20.46 32.58
C ILE A 753 37.36 21.49 33.61
N GLY A 754 37.37 21.12 34.89
CA GLY A 754 37.05 22.03 35.98
C GLY A 754 38.28 22.71 36.57
N SER A 755 38.08 23.64 37.50
CA SER A 755 39.16 24.33 38.21
C SER A 755 40.11 23.37 38.93
N ARG A 756 39.59 22.24 39.44
CA ARG A 756 40.38 21.23 40.15
C ARG A 756 41.44 20.58 39.26
N GLU A 757 41.07 20.18 38.05
CA GLU A 757 42.01 19.57 37.10
C GLU A 757 43.07 20.57 36.63
N ILE A 758 42.68 21.84 36.45
CA ILE A 758 43.60 22.91 36.03
C ILE A 758 44.73 23.07 37.05
N GLU A 759 44.38 23.13 38.34
CA GLU A 759 45.34 23.27 39.44
C GLU A 759 46.15 21.98 39.64
N GLN A 760 45.48 20.83 39.67
CA GLN A 760 46.13 19.53 39.91
C GLN A 760 47.19 19.20 38.85
N TYR A 761 46.96 19.58 37.59
CA TYR A 761 47.85 19.26 36.47
C TYR A 761 48.65 20.46 35.95
N ASN A 762 48.52 21.62 36.59
CA ASN A 762 49.20 22.86 36.20
C ASN A 762 49.09 23.15 34.69
N LEU A 763 47.86 23.12 34.18
CA LEU A 763 47.59 23.23 32.74
C LEU A 763 47.85 24.65 32.23
N GLU A 764 48.35 24.75 31.00
CA GLU A 764 48.71 26.02 30.35
C GLU A 764 47.49 26.93 30.17
N ARG A 765 47.43 28.01 30.97
CA ARG A 765 46.23 28.85 31.11
C ARG A 765 45.87 29.58 29.82
N GLU A 766 46.82 29.88 28.93
CA GLU A 766 46.54 30.58 27.68
C GLU A 766 45.64 29.79 26.71
N LYS A 767 45.59 28.46 26.85
CA LYS A 767 44.72 27.59 26.06
C LYS A 767 43.38 27.30 26.73
N LEU A 768 43.15 27.79 27.94
CA LEU A 768 41.94 27.52 28.70
C LEU A 768 40.93 28.64 28.47
N LYS A 769 39.76 28.28 27.93
CA LYS A 769 38.70 29.23 27.61
C LYS A 769 37.43 28.89 28.40
N PRO A 770 36.79 29.84 29.10
CA PRO A 770 35.48 29.59 29.72
C PRO A 770 34.50 29.06 28.70
N VAL A 771 33.82 27.95 29.03
CA VAL A 771 32.98 27.23 28.06
C VAL A 771 31.60 26.93 28.61
N VAL A 772 30.61 26.99 27.72
CA VAL A 772 29.23 26.58 27.97
C VAL A 772 28.86 25.37 27.11
N THR A 773 28.15 24.43 27.75
CA THR A 773 27.87 23.12 27.18
C THR A 773 26.36 22.80 27.12
N GLY A 774 25.94 22.24 25.98
CA GLY A 774 24.63 21.61 25.78
C GLY A 774 23.38 22.44 26.16
N GLY A 775 22.20 21.81 26.12
CA GLY A 775 20.92 22.42 26.51
C GLY A 775 20.65 22.48 28.03
N LYS A 776 21.62 22.05 28.85
CA LYS A 776 21.49 22.12 30.32
C LYS A 776 21.85 23.51 30.83
N GLN A 777 22.96 24.10 30.36
CA GLN A 777 23.43 25.41 30.83
C GLN A 777 22.74 26.57 30.12
N VAL A 778 22.49 26.47 28.81
CA VAL A 778 21.75 27.50 28.07
C VAL A 778 20.24 27.29 28.26
N LYS A 779 19.61 28.25 28.95
CA LYS A 779 18.15 28.35 29.14
C LYS A 779 17.60 29.57 28.41
N ARG A 780 16.27 29.67 28.39
CA ARG A 780 15.58 30.83 27.83
C ARG A 780 16.00 32.07 28.61
N PHE A 781 16.64 33.03 27.93
CA PHE A 781 17.12 34.30 28.49
C PHE A 781 18.21 34.20 29.57
N HIS A 782 18.75 33.02 29.84
CA HIS A 782 19.70 32.84 30.93
C HIS A 782 20.74 31.76 30.65
N ILE A 783 21.97 31.98 31.12
CA ILE A 783 23.07 31.00 31.10
C ILE A 783 23.34 30.58 32.54
N ILE A 784 23.27 29.28 32.82
CA ILE A 784 23.73 28.70 34.08
C ILE A 784 25.25 28.59 34.00
N GLU A 785 25.92 29.42 34.78
CA GLU A 785 27.38 29.45 34.85
C GLU A 785 27.90 28.27 35.68
N GLU A 786 28.86 27.56 35.08
CA GLU A 786 29.62 26.52 35.74
C GLU A 786 31.10 26.82 35.50
N ASN A 787 31.97 26.53 36.48
CA ASN A 787 33.41 26.74 36.39
C ASN A 787 34.07 25.64 35.54
N ILE A 788 33.71 25.58 34.27
CA ILE A 788 34.22 24.64 33.28
C ILE A 788 35.00 25.42 32.22
N TYR A 789 36.14 24.87 31.83
CA TYR A 789 37.03 25.42 30.82
C TYR A 789 37.22 24.43 29.67
N LEU A 790 37.31 24.97 28.47
CA LEU A 790 37.69 24.27 27.26
C LEU A 790 39.19 24.39 27.06
N ILE A 791 39.87 23.26 26.86
CA ILE A 791 41.20 23.23 26.26
C ILE A 791 41.03 23.55 24.76
N TYR A 792 41.32 24.79 24.38
CA TYR A 792 41.16 25.27 23.01
C TYR A 792 42.47 25.14 22.23
N THR A 793 42.58 24.05 21.47
CA THR A 793 43.75 23.72 20.66
C THR A 793 43.33 23.39 19.22
N THR A 794 44.13 23.84 18.24
CA THR A 794 43.87 23.62 16.81
C THR A 794 44.88 22.67 16.19
N ARG A 795 44.63 22.22 14.97
CA ARG A 795 45.56 21.35 14.23
C ARG A 795 46.89 22.01 13.86
N HIS A 796 46.97 23.34 13.95
CA HIS A 796 48.14 24.15 13.60
C HIS A 796 48.99 24.52 14.82
N GLU A 797 48.65 23.98 15.99
CA GLU A 797 49.33 24.29 17.25
C GLU A 797 50.72 23.66 17.31
N ASP A 798 51.68 24.37 17.90
CA ASP A 798 52.94 23.77 18.33
C ASP A 798 52.76 23.10 19.70
N PHE A 799 52.47 21.80 19.69
CA PHE A 799 52.21 21.02 20.90
C PHE A 799 53.41 20.94 21.86
N ARG A 800 54.62 21.33 21.42
CA ARG A 800 55.81 21.42 22.31
C ARG A 800 55.69 22.55 23.33
N LEU A 801 54.88 23.57 23.03
CA LEU A 801 54.66 24.73 23.90
C LEU A 801 53.57 24.47 24.95
N ILE A 802 52.84 23.35 24.87
CA ILE A 802 51.75 22.99 25.79
C ILE A 802 51.91 21.57 26.37
N PRO A 803 53.06 21.24 26.99
CA PRO A 803 53.40 19.89 27.41
C PRO A 803 52.49 19.32 28.51
N ASN A 804 51.95 20.14 29.41
CA ASN A 804 51.07 19.67 30.50
C ASN A 804 49.68 19.31 29.97
N ILE A 805 49.11 20.10 29.06
CA ILE A 805 47.89 19.75 28.32
C ILE A 805 48.07 18.45 27.53
N CYS A 806 49.20 18.28 26.81
CA CYS A 806 49.46 17.04 26.07
C CYS A 806 49.50 15.82 27.01
N ARG A 807 50.23 15.92 28.12
CA ARG A 807 50.31 14.87 29.14
C ARG A 807 48.95 14.56 29.79
N PHE A 808 48.11 15.58 29.95
CA PHE A 808 46.75 15.40 30.46
C PHE A 808 45.87 14.64 29.46
N ILE A 809 45.85 15.04 28.19
CA ILE A 809 45.06 14.39 27.13
C ILE A 809 45.54 12.95 26.88
N ASP A 810 46.83 12.67 27.01
CA ASP A 810 47.39 11.31 26.85
C ASP A 810 46.74 10.27 27.80
N LYS A 811 46.23 10.69 28.96
CA LYS A 811 45.48 9.81 29.89
C LYS A 811 44.22 9.23 29.24
N PHE A 812 43.64 9.96 28.29
CA PHE A 812 42.42 9.59 27.59
C PHE A 812 42.68 9.01 26.19
N LYS A 813 43.94 8.81 25.81
CA LYS A 813 44.35 8.38 24.47
C LYS A 813 43.66 7.11 23.98
N LYS A 814 43.42 6.14 24.88
CA LYS A 814 42.72 4.89 24.58
C LYS A 814 41.20 5.08 24.37
N GLU A 815 40.64 6.15 24.90
CA GLU A 815 39.21 6.46 24.84
C GLU A 815 38.83 7.35 23.66
N ILE A 816 39.79 8.08 23.08
CA ILE A 816 39.59 8.89 21.87
C ILE A 816 39.52 7.93 20.67
N LYS A 817 38.30 7.56 20.29
CA LYS A 817 38.00 6.62 19.19
C LYS A 817 37.70 7.28 17.83
N CYS A 818 38.01 8.57 17.68
CA CYS A 818 37.74 9.29 16.44
C CYS A 818 38.55 8.68 15.28
N LYS A 819 37.86 8.34 14.18
CA LYS A 819 38.49 7.73 13.00
C LYS A 819 39.59 8.59 12.40
N GLU A 820 39.41 9.92 12.38
CA GLU A 820 40.40 10.85 11.80
C GLU A 820 41.69 10.90 12.63
N VAL A 821 41.58 10.80 13.96
CA VAL A 821 42.72 10.69 14.87
C VAL A 821 43.46 9.36 14.67
N GLN A 822 42.72 8.25 14.55
CA GLN A 822 43.31 6.93 14.28
C GLN A 822 44.03 6.86 12.93
N GLN A 823 43.49 7.55 11.92
CA GLN A 823 44.08 7.69 10.59
C GLN A 823 45.21 8.74 10.53
N LYS A 824 45.60 9.34 11.66
CA LYS A 824 46.61 10.43 11.76
C LYS A 824 46.31 11.66 10.89
N LYS A 825 45.05 11.84 10.48
CA LYS A 825 44.59 13.04 9.75
C LYS A 825 44.34 14.22 10.68
N HIS A 826 44.15 13.92 11.97
CA HIS A 826 43.84 14.89 13.01
C HIS A 826 44.73 14.64 14.25
N PRO A 827 45.46 15.65 14.77
CA PRO A 827 46.22 15.48 16.00
C PRO A 827 45.31 15.19 17.19
N ILE A 828 45.70 14.24 18.04
CA ILE A 828 44.91 13.82 19.22
C ILE A 828 44.73 14.94 20.25
N TYR A 829 45.66 15.87 20.31
CA TYR A 829 45.66 17.00 21.25
C TYR A 829 44.86 18.21 20.75
N SER A 830 44.19 18.10 19.61
CA SER A 830 43.42 19.21 19.00
C SER A 830 41.93 18.91 18.96
N LEU A 831 41.11 19.97 18.98
CA LEU A 831 39.66 19.84 18.83
C LEU A 831 39.30 19.39 17.42
N HIS A 832 38.48 18.34 17.29
CA HIS A 832 37.99 17.82 16.01
C HIS A 832 37.38 18.92 15.13
N ARG A 833 36.63 19.84 15.75
CA ARG A 833 36.22 21.10 15.11
C ARG A 833 36.42 22.27 16.05
N ALA A 834 37.60 22.87 16.03
CA ALA A 834 37.93 24.04 16.85
C ALA A 834 37.09 25.29 16.51
N ARG A 835 36.67 25.44 15.23
CA ARG A 835 36.09 26.70 14.71
C ARG A 835 37.09 27.86 14.76
N ASP A 836 36.71 29.00 14.19
CA ASP A 836 37.52 30.22 14.24
C ASP A 836 37.30 30.90 15.60
N GLU A 837 38.36 31.24 16.33
CA GLU A 837 38.27 31.80 17.67
C GLU A 837 37.47 33.11 17.70
N LYS A 838 37.57 33.90 16.62
CA LYS A 838 36.97 35.25 16.55
C LYS A 838 35.46 35.25 16.76
N ILE A 839 34.76 34.15 16.43
CA ILE A 839 33.30 34.07 16.54
C ILE A 839 32.85 34.00 18.01
N PHE A 840 33.69 33.47 18.90
CA PHE A 840 33.41 33.37 20.33
C PHE A 840 33.75 34.66 21.08
N LEU A 841 34.74 35.41 20.59
CA LEU A 841 35.20 36.65 21.24
C LEU A 841 34.28 37.86 21.01
N LYS A 842 33.24 37.72 20.18
CA LYS A 842 32.22 38.74 19.99
C LYS A 842 31.39 38.93 21.25
N SER A 843 31.08 40.19 21.56
CA SER A 843 30.19 40.58 22.64
C SER A 843 29.41 41.85 22.23
N PRO A 844 28.07 41.87 22.36
CA PRO A 844 27.23 40.73 22.72
C PRO A 844 27.11 39.69 21.59
N LYS A 845 26.82 38.43 21.94
CA LYS A 845 26.45 37.39 20.97
C LYS A 845 25.26 36.57 21.47
N ILE A 846 24.48 36.02 20.56
CA ILE A 846 23.34 35.15 20.88
C ILE A 846 23.81 33.70 20.85
N LEU A 847 23.51 32.96 21.92
CA LEU A 847 23.71 31.52 22.02
C LEU A 847 22.38 30.79 21.95
N GLY A 848 22.34 29.64 21.28
CA GLY A 848 21.13 28.82 21.19
C GLY A 848 21.38 27.33 21.21
N VAL A 849 20.36 26.57 21.60
CA VAL A 849 20.44 25.11 21.80
C VAL A 849 20.13 24.37 20.49
N ILE A 850 21.00 23.42 20.10
CA ILE A 850 20.79 22.57 18.91
C ILE A 850 19.79 21.46 19.20
N THR A 851 19.81 20.85 20.38
CA THR A 851 18.97 19.68 20.68
C THR A 851 17.54 20.08 21.00
N GLY A 852 16.57 19.66 20.16
CA GLY A 852 15.15 19.89 20.35
C GLY A 852 14.43 20.41 19.10
N ASP A 853 13.11 20.55 19.22
CA ASP A 853 12.21 21.08 18.18
C ASP A 853 11.71 22.51 18.50
N LYS A 854 12.30 23.17 19.50
CA LYS A 854 12.00 24.54 19.94
C LYS A 854 13.26 25.38 19.91
N ILE A 855 13.07 26.67 19.66
CA ILE A 855 14.16 27.65 19.74
C ILE A 855 14.30 28.05 21.20
N ILE A 856 15.52 27.88 21.72
CA ILE A 856 15.92 28.32 23.05
C ILE A 856 17.20 29.10 22.85
N VAL A 857 17.14 30.40 23.11
CA VAL A 857 18.29 31.30 22.96
C VAL A 857 18.48 32.17 24.20
N THR A 858 19.71 32.62 24.39
CA THR A 858 20.13 33.58 25.42
C THR A 858 21.16 34.55 24.85
N LEU A 859 21.37 35.68 25.54
CA LEU A 859 22.48 36.58 25.27
C LEU A 859 23.72 36.12 26.04
N ASP A 860 24.88 36.29 25.43
CA ASP A 860 26.19 36.16 26.06
C ASP A 860 27.00 37.43 25.82
N ASP A 861 27.33 38.10 26.92
CA ASP A 861 28.19 39.28 27.00
C ASP A 861 29.59 38.96 27.55
N LYS A 862 29.80 37.73 28.05
CA LYS A 862 31.02 37.24 28.72
C LYS A 862 32.02 36.56 27.78
N LYS A 863 31.76 36.55 26.47
CA LYS A 863 32.64 35.95 25.44
C LYS A 863 32.90 34.45 25.67
N LEU A 864 31.89 33.72 26.12
CA LEU A 864 32.00 32.28 26.40
C LEU A 864 32.19 31.47 25.11
N PHE A 865 32.95 30.39 25.20
CA PHE A 865 33.06 29.41 24.12
C PHE A 865 31.89 28.44 24.20
N ALA A 866 31.34 28.04 23.06
CA ALA A 866 30.19 27.14 23.01
C ALA A 866 30.56 25.80 22.38
N THR A 867 30.05 24.69 22.91
CA THR A 867 30.19 23.35 22.30
C THR A 867 29.18 23.10 21.17
N ASP A 868 29.38 22.03 20.39
CA ASP A 868 28.60 21.65 19.21
C ASP A 868 27.12 21.29 19.46
N GLY A 869 26.75 21.12 20.74
CA GLY A 869 25.36 21.08 21.20
C GLY A 869 24.66 22.46 21.18
N LEU A 870 25.39 23.52 20.85
CA LEU A 870 24.93 24.89 20.75
C LEU A 870 25.27 25.50 19.37
N TYR A 871 24.56 26.56 19.02
CA TYR A 871 24.87 27.47 17.93
C TYR A 871 25.01 28.89 18.45
N LEU A 872 25.69 29.74 17.68
CA LEU A 872 25.95 31.13 18.03
C LEU A 872 25.97 32.03 16.81
N PHE A 873 25.64 33.30 17.03
CA PHE A 873 25.75 34.38 16.05
C PHE A 873 25.72 35.75 16.71
N SER A 874 26.26 36.76 16.03
CA SER A 874 26.10 38.17 16.40
C SER A 874 25.34 38.91 15.31
N LEU A 875 24.73 40.02 15.69
CA LEU A 875 24.07 40.91 14.73
C LEU A 875 25.12 41.75 14.00
N ARG A 876 24.82 42.12 12.75
CA ARG A 876 25.69 43.00 11.95
C ARG A 876 25.79 44.39 12.57
N GLY A 877 26.97 45.00 12.54
CA GLY A 877 27.16 46.37 13.03
C GLY A 877 26.31 47.40 12.24
N GLY A 878 25.93 48.50 12.89
CA GLY A 878 25.22 49.62 12.26
C GLY A 878 23.70 49.47 12.17
N ILE A 879 23.11 48.36 12.67
CA ILE A 879 21.65 48.26 12.85
C ILE A 879 21.24 48.86 14.20
N LYS A 880 20.08 49.52 14.23
CA LYS A 880 19.50 50.09 15.46
C LYS A 880 18.75 49.07 16.32
N ILE A 881 18.41 47.90 15.76
CA ILE A 881 17.70 46.82 16.46
C ILE A 881 18.63 46.20 17.51
N LYS A 882 18.18 46.16 18.77
CA LYS A 882 18.93 45.57 19.89
C LYS A 882 18.87 44.04 19.90
N GLU A 883 19.89 43.39 20.43
CA GLU A 883 19.96 41.93 20.56
C GLU A 883 18.82 41.37 21.40
N ASN A 884 18.44 42.06 22.49
CA ASN A 884 17.32 41.66 23.35
C ASN A 884 15.99 41.60 22.58
N TYR A 885 15.78 42.49 21.61
CA TYR A 885 14.59 42.44 20.76
C TYR A 885 14.54 41.14 19.94
N VAL A 886 15.65 40.81 19.28
CA VAL A 886 15.78 39.55 18.51
C VAL A 886 15.62 38.34 19.44
N LEU A 887 16.21 38.40 20.63
CA LEU A 887 16.13 37.35 21.64
C LEU A 887 14.69 37.08 22.10
N GLY A 888 13.92 38.15 22.36
CA GLY A 888 12.50 38.06 22.72
C GLY A 888 11.65 37.42 21.63
N ILE A 889 11.90 37.82 20.37
CA ILE A 889 11.23 37.26 19.20
C ILE A 889 11.56 35.77 19.04
N LEU A 890 12.84 35.39 19.04
CA LEU A 890 13.26 34.00 18.83
C LEU A 890 12.74 33.05 19.91
N ASN A 891 12.67 33.50 21.17
CA ASN A 891 12.11 32.72 22.28
C ASN A 891 10.57 32.75 22.35
N SER A 892 9.89 33.44 21.43
CA SER A 892 8.43 33.53 21.42
C SER A 892 7.76 32.23 20.98
N LYS A 893 6.52 32.02 21.47
CA LYS A 893 5.67 30.89 21.03
C LYS A 893 5.40 30.95 19.52
N PHE A 894 5.25 32.16 18.97
CA PHE A 894 4.93 32.38 17.57
C PHE A 894 6.09 32.00 16.64
N ILE A 895 7.31 32.46 16.93
CA ILE A 895 8.48 32.08 16.13
C ILE A 895 8.82 30.61 16.29
N THR A 896 8.63 30.03 17.48
CA THR A 896 8.74 28.58 17.66
C THR A 896 7.73 27.82 16.81
N PHE A 897 6.49 28.31 16.70
CA PHE A 897 5.47 27.76 15.80
C PHE A 897 5.93 27.83 14.33
N LEU A 898 6.38 28.98 13.86
CA LEU A 898 6.89 29.14 12.48
C LEU A 898 8.09 28.24 12.23
N TYR A 899 9.06 28.19 13.16
CA TYR A 899 10.22 27.31 13.05
C TYR A 899 9.82 25.85 12.89
N ARG A 900 8.87 25.36 13.70
CA ARG A 900 8.39 23.98 13.60
C ARG A 900 7.73 23.69 12.26
N LEU A 901 7.02 24.67 11.70
CA LEU A 901 6.45 24.58 10.36
C LEU A 901 7.55 24.49 9.28
N LEU A 902 8.63 25.28 9.41
CA LEU A 902 9.76 25.27 8.46
C LEU A 902 10.65 24.02 8.62
N ALA A 903 10.90 23.58 9.85
CA ALA A 903 11.92 22.59 10.19
C ALA A 903 11.41 21.15 10.19
N LEU A 904 10.12 20.95 10.50
CA LEU A 904 9.45 19.63 10.51
C LEU A 904 10.13 18.60 11.44
N GLU A 905 10.65 19.07 12.58
CA GLU A 905 11.36 18.24 13.56
C GLU A 905 10.47 17.76 14.72
N LYS A 906 9.21 18.19 14.77
CA LYS A 906 8.28 17.87 15.87
C LYS A 906 8.00 16.36 15.91
N GLY A 907 8.24 15.73 17.06
CA GLY A 907 7.97 14.30 17.28
C GLY A 907 9.11 13.34 16.88
N ARG A 908 10.24 13.85 16.38
CA ARG A 908 11.44 13.04 16.11
C ARG A 908 12.19 12.71 17.40
N VAL A 909 12.67 11.47 17.52
CA VAL A 909 13.45 10.99 18.68
C VAL A 909 14.73 11.81 18.88
N LEU A 910 15.34 12.32 17.79
CA LEU A 910 16.56 13.14 17.81
C LEU A 910 16.36 14.48 17.08
N ALA A 911 15.30 15.22 17.45
CA ALA A 911 15.01 16.54 16.88
C ALA A 911 16.19 17.51 17.05
N GLN A 912 16.52 18.27 15.99
CA GLN A 912 17.58 19.28 16.04
C GLN A 912 17.16 20.62 15.42
N VAL A 913 17.58 21.70 16.09
CA VAL A 913 17.53 23.06 15.54
C VAL A 913 18.60 23.21 14.45
N LYS A 914 18.18 23.63 13.25
CA LYS A 914 19.03 23.75 12.07
C LYS A 914 19.35 25.23 11.80
N PRO A 915 20.63 25.65 11.88
CA PRO A 915 21.04 27.02 11.56
C PRO A 915 20.54 27.52 10.19
N THR A 916 20.52 26.66 9.18
CA THR A 916 20.03 27.00 7.83
C THR A 916 18.54 27.32 7.77
N ILE A 917 17.74 26.79 8.69
CA ILE A 917 16.31 27.10 8.81
C ILE A 917 16.10 28.34 9.68
N LEU A 918 16.90 28.49 10.75
CA LEU A 918 16.87 29.71 11.59
C LEU A 918 17.08 30.98 10.77
N GLN A 919 18.02 30.96 9.83
CA GLN A 919 18.29 32.11 8.95
C GLN A 919 17.07 32.55 8.14
N LYS A 920 16.09 31.65 7.89
CA LYS A 920 14.88 31.92 7.13
C LYS A 920 13.71 32.42 7.99
N LEU A 921 13.91 32.60 9.30
CA LEU A 921 12.85 33.08 10.18
C LEU A 921 12.58 34.56 9.94
N PRO A 922 11.31 34.98 9.86
CA PRO A 922 10.95 36.37 9.71
C PRO A 922 11.13 37.12 11.03
N ILE A 923 11.80 38.26 10.97
CA ILE A 923 11.95 39.23 12.05
C ILE A 923 11.30 40.53 11.56
N HIS A 924 10.44 41.12 12.39
CA HIS A 924 9.81 42.39 12.04
C HIS A 924 10.86 43.51 12.04
N PRO A 925 11.08 44.22 10.92
CA PRO A 925 11.93 45.40 10.91
C PRO A 925 11.32 46.47 11.81
N ILE A 926 12.16 47.27 12.46
CA ILE A 926 11.71 48.40 13.27
C ILE A 926 12.03 49.69 12.55
N ASP A 927 11.01 50.49 12.28
CA ASP A 927 11.18 51.87 11.86
C ASP A 927 11.36 52.78 13.07
N PHE A 928 12.61 53.12 13.37
CA PHE A 928 12.94 53.99 14.51
C PHE A 928 12.52 55.45 14.31
N SER A 929 12.04 55.83 13.11
CA SER A 929 11.43 57.14 12.87
C SER A 929 9.94 57.19 13.26
N ASP A 930 9.26 56.03 13.31
CA ASP A 930 7.90 55.90 13.84
C ASP A 930 7.95 55.73 15.38
N PRO A 931 7.41 56.69 16.16
CA PRO A 931 7.37 56.59 17.62
C PRO A 931 6.65 55.35 18.13
N ALA A 932 5.60 54.89 17.44
CA ALA A 932 4.83 53.72 17.85
C ALA A 932 5.64 52.43 17.68
N ASP A 933 6.41 52.33 16.59
CA ASP A 933 7.23 51.16 16.30
C ASP A 933 8.47 51.10 17.19
N LYS A 934 9.12 52.25 17.43
CA LYS A 934 10.15 52.38 18.44
C LYS A 934 9.65 51.97 19.83
N ALA A 935 8.45 52.40 20.23
CA ALA A 935 7.86 52.02 21.52
C ALA A 935 7.62 50.51 21.62
N ARG A 936 7.21 49.83 20.53
CA ARG A 936 7.07 48.37 20.48
C ARG A 936 8.43 47.67 20.66
N HIS A 937 9.47 48.17 19.99
CA HIS A 937 10.84 47.67 20.16
C HIS A 937 11.31 47.81 21.61
N ASP A 938 11.23 49.01 22.17
CA ASP A 938 11.74 49.31 23.50
C ASP A 938 10.98 48.52 24.58
N ARG A 939 9.67 48.34 24.42
CA ARG A 939 8.87 47.47 25.30
C ARG A 939 9.32 46.01 25.24
N MET A 940 9.60 45.47 24.06
CA MET A 940 10.09 44.10 23.93
C MET A 940 11.48 43.96 24.58
N VAL A 941 12.36 44.93 24.38
CA VAL A 941 13.68 44.97 25.01
C VAL A 941 13.58 45.03 26.54
N GLN A 942 12.60 45.74 27.09
CA GLN A 942 12.36 45.81 28.53
C GLN A 942 11.76 44.52 29.11
N LEU A 943 10.98 43.78 28.31
CA LEU A 943 10.39 42.50 28.73
C LEU A 943 11.40 41.34 28.78
N VAL A 944 12.52 41.47 28.05
CA VAL A 944 13.60 40.48 27.93
C VAL A 944 14.71 40.85 28.89
#